data_AF-A0A8G1R613-F1
#
_entry.id   AF-A0A8G1R613-F1
#
_cell.length_a   1.000
_cell.length_b   1.000
_cell.length_c   1.000
_cell.angle_alpha   90.00
_cell.angle_beta   90.00
_cell.angle_gamma   90.00
#
_symmetry.space_group_name_H-M   'P 1'
#
loop_
_entity.id
_entity.type
_entity.pdbx_description
1 polymer ?
#
loop_
_entity_poly.entity_id
_entity_poly.type
_entity_poly.pdbx_seq_one_letter_code
_entity_poly.pdbx_strand_id
1 'polypeptide(L)'
;MKLPFLVTILSATLSSAVPIANTTTICGPDEAIIILLSNNTTKTIKKADLKSQIPNLTYLPSTNNDSTPPLLITSASSHRNNTTTKRGSSTNLIIPLEPQTFLGWDIAMSTITHANQAPVTLAIQSGQSIANSITTGASADFSLIEDFLSLTTSISYQQTTTSTITGTVTMTIPKGKWGAIVSNPLTHRTRGYVFNGEPGNGGTFEYYQADSYEDSSYTYGEGKLEEKCDRQIRPPQLSLILRDNNVLQLEEQQLQDALEQSREYWYQIANLAFHLREAGFSSEFTNPRLALHRIPKLQVRSGRLHVRPYGMTHIRSLCCEASSIWTLSTDQDCGKLKKQISHLTFVQVGTAAATSFSFIEDAFSSWDGMSGGNAIGSNHLGILALGWCYVLSAQLVEMRGEDSSMQYTLCQTGYSNESLPDSSQAHVIDVGEVDASVARWWSAILAPNEGWKATVKQTPQGEFLAPWSVSRACETHFSIKYKGALSPDPDPTPLSSERAVEALVEFARLHELQSQFSIALTMALTIPTHKYYGLSAKLPLPRDTGSKPVETPVDAEWMNLKEDLPYYMTLSCSPEVMMSTFCGAFWEQDVPCNLVSPWLHPIINEVLGGLPENGLEVLAFIGTIRQPRFTTFWIGAIASGLGPEILHRVRRGHPPLDRVAFPWTGCPQSFMDVAGSGPYTCKDPNYILREDVWRLTNYPSTDGDNESYQHGPRVPWAPCGASLTRDCALYVTAHLDCPRHGYEYDHWVWYLPDGTLMQDSGFSEQVTPAVSESHFDNIQLKTRREFKRTQLDQEASREASGQVFLWYFFGGEGLPSESIYQEEWLKEIWENNMSEFGGGEFDDGEVPEPVVKSGEFVDSWLNTVS
;
A
#
# COMPACT_ATOMS: atom_id res chain seq x y z
N MET A 1 17.19 -69.76 -17.82
CA MET A 1 15.91 -70.27 -17.29
C MET A 1 15.17 -69.07 -16.70
N LYS A 2 14.07 -68.65 -17.36
CA LYS A 2 13.00 -67.68 -17.00
C LYS A 2 13.35 -66.18 -16.70
N LEU A 3 12.91 -65.33 -17.63
CA LEU A 3 12.58 -63.88 -17.59
C LEU A 3 11.32 -63.59 -16.68
N PRO A 4 10.82 -62.33 -16.49
CA PRO A 4 11.44 -61.02 -16.21
C PRO A 4 10.62 -60.07 -15.23
N PHE A 5 11.12 -58.85 -14.97
CA PHE A 5 10.46 -57.51 -14.82
C PHE A 5 9.35 -57.12 -13.77
N LEU A 6 9.58 -55.93 -13.15
CA LEU A 6 8.69 -54.76 -12.78
C LEU A 6 7.59 -54.80 -11.66
N VAL A 7 7.74 -53.87 -10.68
CA VAL A 7 6.78 -52.87 -10.08
C VAL A 7 5.64 -53.21 -9.07
N THR A 8 5.70 -52.49 -7.92
CA THR A 8 4.72 -52.05 -6.87
C THR A 8 3.76 -53.01 -6.13
N ILE A 9 3.55 -52.78 -4.81
CA ILE A 9 2.26 -52.39 -4.17
C ILE A 9 2.36 -52.30 -2.62
N LEU A 10 1.55 -51.37 -2.08
CA LEU A 10 1.08 -51.07 -0.72
C LEU A 10 1.16 -52.16 0.38
N SER A 11 1.22 -51.70 1.64
CA SER A 11 0.49 -52.31 2.76
C SER A 11 0.12 -51.28 3.84
N ALA A 12 -1.18 -51.06 4.02
CA ALA A 12 -1.77 -50.47 5.22
C ALA A 12 -2.47 -51.60 6.00
N THR A 13 -2.08 -51.81 7.26
CA THR A 13 -2.69 -52.79 8.16
C THR A 13 -3.74 -52.12 9.05
N LEU A 14 -4.95 -52.69 9.04
CA LEU A 14 -6.05 -52.37 9.93
C LEU A 14 -5.66 -52.60 11.41
N SER A 15 -6.00 -51.63 12.27
CA SER A 15 -6.21 -51.87 13.70
C SER A 15 -7.65 -51.51 14.04
N SER A 16 -8.40 -52.53 14.47
CA SER A 16 -9.80 -52.47 14.90
C SER A 16 -9.94 -51.77 16.25
N ALA A 17 -10.74 -50.69 16.31
CA ALA A 17 -11.29 -50.18 17.55
C ALA A 17 -12.74 -50.67 17.72
N VAL A 18 -13.00 -51.32 18.85
CA VAL A 18 -14.29 -51.87 19.29
C VAL A 18 -15.23 -50.72 19.70
N PRO A 19 -16.53 -50.74 19.32
CA PRO A 19 -17.44 -49.66 19.66
C PRO A 19 -17.87 -49.75 21.14
N ILE A 20 -17.74 -48.64 21.86
CA ILE A 20 -18.42 -48.45 23.15
C ILE A 20 -19.89 -48.20 22.85
N ALA A 21 -20.73 -49.12 23.31
CA ALA A 21 -22.18 -49.07 23.15
C ALA A 21 -22.78 -47.98 24.04
N ASN A 22 -23.22 -46.88 23.43
CA ASN A 22 -24.21 -45.98 24.02
C ASN A 22 -25.53 -46.12 23.26
N THR A 23 -26.47 -46.79 23.92
CA THR A 23 -27.93 -46.73 23.76
C THR A 23 -28.45 -46.34 22.37
N THR A 24 -28.76 -47.35 21.58
CA THR A 24 -29.57 -47.30 20.36
C THR A 24 -30.98 -46.78 20.67
N THR A 25 -31.25 -45.51 20.37
CA THR A 25 -32.62 -45.06 20.10
C THR A 25 -33.01 -45.62 18.74
N ILE A 26 -33.86 -46.64 18.74
CA ILE A 26 -34.41 -47.30 17.56
C ILE A 26 -35.19 -46.25 16.76
N CYS A 27 -34.79 -46.05 15.50
CA CYS A 27 -35.18 -44.90 14.71
C CYS A 27 -35.31 -45.37 13.24
N GLY A 28 -36.55 -45.33 12.71
CA GLY A 28 -37.06 -46.06 11.54
C GLY A 28 -36.66 -45.48 10.17
N PRO A 29 -37.16 -46.05 9.05
CA PRO A 29 -36.75 -45.71 7.68
C PRO A 29 -37.20 -44.33 7.15
N ASP A 30 -37.87 -43.52 7.99
CA ASP A 30 -38.44 -42.20 7.63
C ASP A 30 -37.82 -41.05 8.44
N GLU A 31 -36.55 -41.19 8.81
CA GLU A 31 -35.86 -40.26 9.71
C GLU A 31 -34.56 -39.73 9.11
N ALA A 32 -34.37 -38.41 9.19
CA ALA A 32 -33.14 -37.71 8.83
C ALA A 32 -32.35 -37.40 10.10
N ILE A 33 -31.04 -37.66 10.10
CA ILE A 33 -30.15 -37.36 11.22
C ILE A 33 -29.45 -36.03 10.92
N ILE A 34 -29.66 -35.04 11.79
CA ILE A 34 -28.99 -33.74 11.75
C ILE A 34 -28.14 -33.63 13.00
N ILE A 35 -26.84 -33.35 12.84
CA ILE A 35 -25.92 -33.15 13.97
C ILE A 35 -25.63 -31.67 14.10
N LEU A 36 -25.90 -31.12 15.29
CA LEU A 36 -25.60 -29.73 15.64
C LEU A 36 -24.18 -29.67 16.20
N LEU A 37 -23.31 -28.92 15.52
CA LEU A 37 -21.89 -28.78 15.90
C LEU A 37 -21.67 -28.02 17.21
N SER A 38 -22.63 -27.21 17.66
CA SER A 38 -22.50 -26.37 18.85
C SER A 38 -22.44 -27.14 20.19
N ASN A 39 -22.86 -28.42 20.21
CA ASN A 39 -22.96 -29.19 21.46
C ASN A 39 -22.71 -30.71 21.33
N ASN A 40 -22.17 -31.19 20.20
CA ASN A 40 -21.98 -32.64 19.93
C ASN A 40 -23.26 -33.49 20.00
N THR A 41 -24.46 -32.91 19.80
CA THR A 41 -25.71 -33.68 19.84
C THR A 41 -26.22 -34.06 18.45
N THR A 42 -26.53 -35.34 18.26
CA THR A 42 -27.35 -35.87 17.15
C THR A 42 -28.82 -35.62 17.45
N LYS A 43 -29.52 -34.87 16.58
CA LYS A 43 -30.98 -34.79 16.56
C LYS A 43 -31.55 -35.55 15.37
N THR A 44 -32.57 -36.36 15.61
CA THR A 44 -33.28 -37.10 14.56
C THR A 44 -34.59 -36.39 14.25
N ILE A 45 -34.82 -36.02 12.99
CA ILE A 45 -36.08 -35.42 12.53
C ILE A 45 -36.88 -36.47 11.76
N LYS A 46 -38.15 -36.66 12.14
CA LYS A 46 -39.07 -37.53 11.42
C LYS A 46 -39.64 -36.79 10.20
N LYS A 47 -39.67 -37.46 9.05
CA LYS A 47 -40.23 -36.94 7.79
C LYS A 47 -41.70 -36.49 7.90
N ALA A 48 -42.45 -37.05 8.85
CA ALA A 48 -43.82 -36.64 9.17
C ALA A 48 -43.91 -35.24 9.80
N ASP A 49 -42.91 -34.82 10.58
CA ASP A 49 -42.85 -33.50 11.22
C ASP A 49 -42.43 -32.42 10.21
N LEU A 50 -41.62 -32.78 9.22
CA LEU A 50 -41.26 -31.89 8.11
C LEU A 50 -42.48 -31.58 7.21
N LYS A 51 -43.37 -32.56 7.03
CA LYS A 51 -44.57 -32.42 6.18
C LYS A 51 -45.69 -31.61 6.86
N SER A 52 -45.71 -31.54 8.19
CA SER A 52 -46.65 -30.69 8.95
C SER A 52 -46.20 -29.23 9.07
N GLN A 53 -44.90 -28.94 8.90
CA GLN A 53 -44.35 -27.57 8.89
C GLN A 53 -44.30 -26.91 7.50
N ILE A 54 -44.58 -27.67 6.42
CA ILE A 54 -44.59 -27.17 5.03
C ILE A 54 -45.99 -27.34 4.37
N PRO A 55 -47.07 -26.92 5.03
CA PRO A 55 -48.19 -26.31 4.32
C PRO A 55 -48.57 -24.99 4.99
N ASN A 56 -48.41 -23.88 4.27
CA ASN A 56 -48.56 -22.48 4.70
C ASN A 56 -47.37 -21.91 5.49
N LEU A 57 -46.32 -21.51 4.76
CA LEU A 57 -45.33 -20.54 5.23
C LEU A 57 -46.03 -19.21 5.53
N THR A 58 -46.49 -19.06 6.77
CA THR A 58 -46.73 -17.75 7.36
C THR A 58 -45.41 -17.41 8.04
N TYR A 59 -44.69 -16.42 7.52
CA TYR A 59 -43.56 -15.82 8.21
C TYR A 59 -43.97 -15.55 9.66
N LEU A 60 -43.05 -15.77 10.62
CA LEU A 60 -43.23 -15.35 12.00
C LEU A 60 -43.89 -13.95 12.01
N PRO A 61 -45.10 -13.79 12.56
CA PRO A 61 -45.66 -12.46 12.70
C PRO A 61 -44.73 -11.67 13.63
N SER A 62 -44.46 -10.42 13.25
CA SER A 62 -43.66 -9.44 14.00
C SER A 62 -44.36 -8.97 15.29
N THR A 63 -44.97 -9.87 16.04
CA THR A 63 -45.74 -9.53 17.23
C THR A 63 -44.98 -9.98 18.47
N ASN A 64 -43.94 -9.22 18.84
CA ASN A 64 -43.74 -8.95 20.25
C ASN A 64 -44.88 -8.02 20.69
N ASN A 65 -46.02 -8.61 21.05
CA ASN A 65 -47.16 -7.89 21.61
C ASN A 65 -47.01 -7.57 23.10
N ASP A 66 -45.83 -7.77 23.70
CA ASP A 66 -45.53 -7.37 25.07
C ASP A 66 -44.30 -6.46 25.13
N SER A 67 -44.49 -5.23 24.68
CA SER A 67 -43.86 -4.06 25.31
C SER A 67 -44.60 -2.82 24.85
N THR A 68 -45.54 -2.36 25.68
CA THR A 68 -45.93 -0.96 25.69
C THR A 68 -44.67 -0.10 25.61
N PRO A 69 -44.54 0.84 24.65
CA PRO A 69 -43.43 1.78 24.66
C PRO A 69 -43.43 2.50 26.02
N PRO A 70 -42.26 2.84 26.60
CA PRO A 70 -42.24 3.71 27.77
C PRO A 70 -42.98 4.99 27.38
N LEU A 71 -44.15 5.18 27.99
CA LEU A 71 -44.91 6.41 27.89
C LEU A 71 -43.98 7.50 28.45
N LEU A 72 -43.58 8.46 27.63
CA LEU A 72 -43.07 9.74 28.13
C LEU A 72 -44.25 10.38 28.89
N ILE A 73 -44.33 10.13 30.19
CA ILE A 73 -45.22 10.86 31.08
C ILE A 73 -44.70 12.30 31.07
N THR A 74 -45.31 13.16 30.26
CA THR A 74 -45.21 14.60 30.43
C THR A 74 -45.90 14.94 31.74
N SER A 75 -45.12 14.98 32.83
CA SER A 75 -45.53 15.67 34.04
C SER A 75 -45.61 17.15 33.70
N ALA A 76 -46.83 17.65 33.59
CA ALA A 76 -47.09 19.07 33.49
C ALA A 76 -46.63 19.74 34.79
N SER A 77 -45.44 20.33 34.79
CA SER A 77 -45.09 21.40 35.71
C SER A 77 -44.90 22.69 34.89
N SER A 78 -45.84 23.60 35.13
CA SER A 78 -45.89 24.92 34.53
C SER A 78 -44.70 25.77 34.99
N HIS A 79 -43.74 26.00 34.11
CA HIS A 79 -42.92 27.21 34.15
C HIS A 79 -42.85 27.83 32.76
N ARG A 80 -43.55 28.95 32.62
CA ARG A 80 -43.37 29.90 31.51
C ARG A 80 -41.93 30.39 31.56
N ASN A 81 -41.19 30.22 30.47
CA ASN A 81 -40.26 31.21 29.96
C ASN A 81 -40.16 31.03 28.44
N ASN A 82 -40.56 32.08 27.74
CA ASN A 82 -40.47 32.21 26.29
C ASN A 82 -39.00 32.35 25.89
N THR A 83 -38.54 31.50 24.97
CA THR A 83 -37.74 31.85 23.76
C THR A 83 -37.21 30.56 23.11
N THR A 84 -37.98 29.95 22.21
CA THR A 84 -37.45 29.02 21.20
C THR A 84 -38.31 29.12 19.94
N THR A 85 -37.63 29.26 18.80
CA THR A 85 -38.20 29.32 17.46
C THR A 85 -38.94 28.03 17.12
N LYS A 86 -40.08 28.14 16.42
CA LYS A 86 -40.82 27.01 15.83
C LYS A 86 -39.88 26.23 14.89
N ARG A 87 -39.52 24.98 15.23
CA ARG A 87 -38.95 24.02 14.28
C ARG A 87 -40.08 23.31 13.56
N GLY A 88 -40.30 23.66 12.29
CA GLY A 88 -41.21 22.96 11.38
C GLY A 88 -40.49 21.97 10.47
N SER A 89 -39.55 21.18 11.01
CA SER A 89 -38.78 20.20 10.25
C SER A 89 -38.86 18.83 10.94
N SER A 90 -39.22 17.81 10.17
CA SER A 90 -39.19 16.39 10.59
C SER A 90 -37.85 16.07 11.26
N THR A 91 -37.89 15.49 12.46
CA THR A 91 -36.71 15.10 13.24
C THR A 91 -36.64 13.58 13.30
N ASN A 92 -35.48 13.01 12.98
CA ASN A 92 -35.21 11.58 13.08
C ASN A 92 -34.50 11.29 14.41
N LEU A 93 -35.04 10.41 15.24
CA LEU A 93 -34.52 10.07 16.57
C LEU A 93 -34.36 8.54 16.68
N ILE A 94 -33.16 8.08 17.03
CA ILE A 94 -32.88 6.64 17.22
C ILE A 94 -33.03 6.30 18.71
N ILE A 95 -33.86 5.31 19.02
CA ILE A 95 -34.11 4.78 20.35
C ILE A 95 -33.56 3.34 20.39
N PRO A 96 -32.33 3.13 20.91
CA PRO A 96 -31.76 1.79 21.03
C PRO A 96 -32.52 0.98 22.10
N LEU A 97 -32.73 -0.31 21.84
CA LEU A 97 -33.22 -1.29 22.80
C LEU A 97 -32.07 -2.14 23.32
N GLU A 98 -32.32 -2.94 24.37
CA GLU A 98 -31.33 -3.88 24.88
C GLU A 98 -30.91 -4.90 23.79
N PRO A 99 -29.60 -5.08 23.57
CA PRO A 99 -29.07 -6.05 22.61
C PRO A 99 -29.37 -7.48 23.05
N GLN A 100 -29.44 -8.40 22.09
CA GLN A 100 -29.73 -9.81 22.33
C GLN A 100 -28.62 -10.70 21.76
N THR A 101 -28.31 -11.78 22.47
CA THR A 101 -27.39 -12.83 22.02
C THR A 101 -28.14 -14.16 21.97
N PHE A 102 -28.18 -14.82 20.82
CA PHE A 102 -28.87 -16.11 20.65
C PHE A 102 -28.21 -16.97 19.55
N LEU A 103 -28.53 -18.26 19.50
CA LEU A 103 -28.09 -19.16 18.42
C LEU A 103 -28.98 -18.99 17.18
N GLY A 104 -28.36 -18.67 16.04
CA GLY A 104 -29.03 -18.47 14.76
C GLY A 104 -29.55 -19.75 14.10
N TRP A 105 -30.09 -19.62 12.88
CA TRP A 105 -30.62 -20.73 12.09
C TRP A 105 -29.56 -21.79 11.74
N ASP A 106 -29.98 -23.03 11.54
CA ASP A 106 -29.09 -24.14 11.13
C ASP A 106 -28.57 -23.89 9.70
N ILE A 107 -27.25 -23.84 9.53
CA ILE A 107 -26.57 -23.66 8.24
C ILE A 107 -25.93 -24.98 7.80
N ALA A 108 -26.22 -25.43 6.57
CA ALA A 108 -25.70 -26.69 6.05
C ALA A 108 -24.23 -26.59 5.66
N MET A 109 -23.38 -27.36 6.35
CA MET A 109 -21.93 -27.41 6.17
C MET A 109 -21.48 -28.60 5.31
N SER A 110 -22.40 -29.46 4.89
CA SER A 110 -22.15 -30.56 3.96
C SER A 110 -23.32 -30.76 3.01
N THR A 111 -23.08 -31.48 1.92
CA THR A 111 -24.16 -31.95 1.05
C THR A 111 -25.10 -32.89 1.79
N ILE A 112 -26.41 -32.68 1.62
CA ILE A 112 -27.44 -33.57 2.15
C ILE A 112 -27.36 -34.88 1.37
N THR A 113 -27.00 -35.97 2.06
CA THR A 113 -26.68 -37.24 1.39
C THR A 113 -27.52 -38.40 1.93
N HIS A 114 -27.96 -39.26 1.01
CA HIS A 114 -28.67 -40.50 1.33
C HIS A 114 -27.76 -41.73 1.17
N ALA A 115 -27.57 -42.50 2.25
CA ALA A 115 -26.76 -43.70 2.26
C ALA A 115 -27.53 -44.92 1.72
N ASN A 116 -27.73 -45.02 0.40
CA ASN A 116 -28.61 -46.03 -0.22
C ASN A 116 -28.29 -47.50 0.14
N GLN A 117 -27.09 -47.99 -0.21
CA GLN A 117 -26.79 -49.43 -0.19
C GLN A 117 -25.74 -49.84 0.86
N ALA A 118 -24.96 -48.90 1.36
CA ALA A 118 -23.91 -49.06 2.38
C ALA A 118 -23.80 -47.74 3.18
N PRO A 119 -23.17 -47.76 4.38
CA PRO A 119 -22.87 -46.53 5.09
C PRO A 119 -22.02 -45.57 4.25
N VAL A 120 -22.29 -44.27 4.32
CA VAL A 120 -21.59 -43.23 3.53
C VAL A 120 -20.91 -42.25 4.48
N THR A 121 -19.62 -42.01 4.30
CA THR A 121 -18.88 -40.99 5.06
C THR A 121 -18.96 -39.65 4.35
N LEU A 122 -19.51 -38.63 5.02
CA LEU A 122 -19.51 -37.24 4.62
C LEU A 122 -18.30 -36.51 5.18
N ALA A 123 -17.73 -35.62 4.39
CA ALA A 123 -16.82 -34.59 4.85
C ALA A 123 -17.48 -33.22 4.61
N ILE A 124 -17.11 -32.24 5.43
CA ILE A 124 -17.47 -30.84 5.19
C ILE A 124 -16.91 -30.42 3.82
N GLN A 125 -17.76 -29.85 2.98
CA GLN A 125 -17.39 -29.32 1.66
C GLN A 125 -17.21 -27.80 1.82
N SER A 126 -16.13 -27.25 1.25
CA SER A 126 -15.67 -25.83 1.24
C SER A 126 -16.54 -24.78 1.96
N GLY A 127 -15.91 -23.95 2.80
CA GLY A 127 -16.52 -22.95 3.70
C GLY A 127 -17.72 -22.17 3.14
N GLN A 128 -18.75 -22.02 3.96
CA GLN A 128 -19.92 -21.18 3.69
C GLN A 128 -19.73 -19.80 4.34
N SER A 129 -20.16 -18.73 3.65
CA SER A 129 -20.10 -17.35 4.15
C SER A 129 -21.42 -16.91 4.78
N ILE A 130 -21.35 -16.22 5.92
CA ILE A 130 -22.48 -15.63 6.65
C ILE A 130 -22.23 -14.12 6.77
N ALA A 131 -23.11 -13.26 6.27
CA ALA A 131 -22.87 -11.81 6.31
C ALA A 131 -23.52 -11.12 7.50
N ASN A 132 -22.84 -10.12 8.09
CA ASN A 132 -23.51 -9.15 8.95
C ASN A 132 -24.65 -8.50 8.14
N SER A 133 -25.78 -8.21 8.79
CA SER A 133 -26.93 -7.65 8.07
C SER A 133 -27.69 -6.65 8.91
N ILE A 134 -28.18 -5.58 8.27
CA ILE A 134 -29.12 -4.62 8.83
C ILE A 134 -30.46 -4.82 8.14
N THR A 135 -31.53 -4.89 8.92
CA THR A 135 -32.92 -4.90 8.42
C THR A 135 -33.66 -3.70 8.98
N THR A 136 -34.28 -2.91 8.10
CA THR A 136 -35.05 -1.71 8.45
C THR A 136 -36.50 -1.82 7.97
N GLY A 137 -37.39 -1.04 8.58
CA GLY A 137 -38.75 -0.83 8.09
C GLY A 137 -38.76 -0.10 6.73
N ALA A 138 -39.84 -0.26 5.97
CA ALA A 138 -39.93 0.21 4.57
C ALA A 138 -39.81 1.73 4.38
N SER A 139 -39.84 2.53 5.45
CA SER A 139 -39.73 3.99 5.41
C SER A 139 -38.63 4.56 6.32
N ALA A 140 -37.79 3.69 6.89
CA ALA A 140 -36.63 4.06 7.68
C ALA A 140 -35.40 4.22 6.77
N ASP A 141 -34.67 5.32 6.96
CA ASP A 141 -33.42 5.56 6.24
C ASP A 141 -32.35 4.56 6.69
N PHE A 142 -32.00 3.65 5.80
CA PHE A 142 -30.98 2.63 6.02
C PHE A 142 -29.62 3.25 6.37
N SER A 143 -29.25 4.36 5.71
CA SER A 143 -27.96 5.02 5.90
C SER A 143 -27.84 5.68 7.27
N LEU A 144 -28.92 6.25 7.81
CA LEU A 144 -28.95 6.82 9.16
C LEU A 144 -28.72 5.76 10.25
N ILE A 145 -29.29 4.57 10.07
CA ILE A 145 -29.14 3.45 11.01
C ILE A 145 -27.74 2.84 10.88
N GLU A 146 -27.24 2.72 9.65
CA GLU A 146 -25.88 2.29 9.36
C GLU A 146 -24.83 3.22 9.98
N ASP A 147 -24.95 4.54 9.81
CA ASP A 147 -24.08 5.55 10.42
C ASP A 147 -24.15 5.52 11.94
N PHE A 148 -25.35 5.36 12.51
CA PHE A 148 -25.50 5.22 13.96
C PHE A 148 -24.82 3.96 14.48
N LEU A 149 -24.99 2.83 13.79
CA LEU A 149 -24.40 1.56 14.19
C LEU A 149 -22.87 1.56 14.00
N SER A 150 -22.33 2.20 12.96
CA SER A 150 -20.88 2.34 12.78
C SER A 150 -20.23 3.24 13.83
N LEU A 151 -20.95 4.25 14.31
CA LEU A 151 -20.49 5.16 15.36
C LEU A 151 -20.64 4.59 16.78
N THR A 152 -21.66 3.76 17.03
CA THR A 152 -21.99 3.25 18.38
C THR A 152 -21.52 1.83 18.64
N THR A 153 -21.30 1.05 17.58
CA THR A 153 -20.77 -0.31 17.66
C THR A 153 -19.49 -0.36 16.85
N SER A 154 -18.44 -1.00 17.37
CA SER A 154 -17.16 -1.19 16.66
C SER A 154 -17.27 -2.24 15.53
N ILE A 155 -18.46 -2.41 14.94
CA ILE A 155 -18.82 -3.48 14.01
C ILE A 155 -19.26 -2.83 12.69
N SER A 156 -18.52 -3.11 11.61
CA SER A 156 -18.95 -2.74 10.26
C SER A 156 -20.03 -3.70 9.76
N TYR A 157 -21.23 -3.19 9.50
CA TYR A 157 -22.35 -3.96 8.98
C TYR A 157 -22.38 -4.06 7.44
N GLN A 158 -21.35 -3.53 6.75
CA GLN A 158 -21.14 -3.74 5.31
C GLN A 158 -20.42 -5.06 4.99
N GLN A 159 -19.91 -5.78 6.00
CA GLN A 159 -19.03 -6.92 5.81
C GLN A 159 -19.77 -8.27 5.76
N THR A 160 -19.36 -9.09 4.79
CA THR A 160 -19.71 -10.53 4.75
C THR A 160 -18.66 -11.31 5.53
N THR A 161 -19.03 -12.00 6.60
CA THR A 161 -18.12 -12.88 7.34
C THR A 161 -18.00 -14.23 6.62
N THR A 162 -16.85 -14.51 6.01
CA THR A 162 -16.60 -15.83 5.40
C THR A 162 -16.03 -16.79 6.45
N SER A 163 -16.82 -17.74 6.94
CA SER A 163 -16.32 -18.75 7.87
C SER A 163 -15.51 -19.82 7.12
N THR A 164 -14.17 -19.70 7.17
CA THR A 164 -13.26 -20.67 6.55
C THR A 164 -12.93 -21.82 7.50
N ILE A 165 -13.35 -23.03 7.13
CA ILE A 165 -13.20 -24.23 7.95
C ILE A 165 -11.84 -24.88 7.70
N THR A 166 -11.01 -24.96 8.74
CA THR A 166 -9.72 -25.68 8.69
C THR A 166 -9.83 -27.01 9.46
N GLY A 167 -10.39 -28.05 8.83
CA GLY A 167 -10.43 -29.39 9.43
C GLY A 167 -11.24 -30.43 8.65
N THR A 168 -10.78 -31.69 8.66
CA THR A 168 -11.48 -32.84 8.07
C THR A 168 -12.47 -33.43 9.07
N VAL A 169 -13.59 -32.74 9.31
CA VAL A 169 -14.69 -33.35 10.09
C VAL A 169 -15.42 -34.34 9.19
N THR A 170 -15.29 -35.63 9.50
CA THR A 170 -15.96 -36.70 8.76
C THR A 170 -17.04 -37.39 9.59
N MET A 171 -18.19 -37.68 8.98
CA MET A 171 -19.33 -38.36 9.62
C MET A 171 -19.84 -39.51 8.77
N THR A 172 -20.04 -40.69 9.35
CA THR A 172 -20.61 -41.84 8.64
C THR A 172 -22.11 -41.95 8.83
N ILE A 173 -22.88 -41.78 7.76
CA ILE A 173 -24.32 -41.99 7.69
C ILE A 173 -24.62 -43.49 7.54
N PRO A 174 -25.42 -44.11 8.43
CA PRO A 174 -25.82 -45.51 8.29
C PRO A 174 -26.66 -45.79 7.04
N LYS A 175 -26.57 -47.01 6.50
CA LYS A 175 -27.36 -47.48 5.36
C LYS A 175 -28.87 -47.21 5.54
N GLY A 176 -29.50 -46.68 4.51
CA GLY A 176 -30.93 -46.34 4.42
C GLY A 176 -31.32 -45.00 5.04
N LYS A 177 -30.37 -44.11 5.35
CA LYS A 177 -30.63 -42.86 6.06
C LYS A 177 -30.13 -41.63 5.30
N TRP A 178 -30.78 -40.48 5.56
CA TRP A 178 -30.35 -39.16 5.13
C TRP A 178 -29.55 -38.48 6.26
N GLY A 179 -28.51 -37.74 5.91
CA GLY A 179 -27.76 -36.94 6.87
C GLY A 179 -27.03 -35.76 6.25
N ALA A 180 -26.79 -34.75 7.08
CA ALA A 180 -26.01 -33.56 6.77
C ALA A 180 -25.36 -33.01 8.05
N ILE A 181 -24.22 -32.32 7.90
CA ILE A 181 -23.55 -31.59 8.97
C ILE A 181 -24.08 -30.16 8.95
N VAL A 182 -24.49 -29.61 10.10
CA VAL A 182 -24.99 -28.23 10.21
C VAL A 182 -24.28 -27.45 11.34
N SER A 183 -24.08 -26.14 11.16
CA SER A 183 -23.60 -25.21 12.20
C SER A 183 -24.72 -24.26 12.63
N ASN A 184 -24.68 -23.81 13.88
CA ASN A 184 -25.53 -22.75 14.41
C ASN A 184 -24.65 -21.59 14.86
N PRO A 185 -24.60 -20.49 14.11
CA PRO A 185 -23.75 -19.36 14.46
C PRO A 185 -24.32 -18.64 15.69
N LEU A 186 -23.45 -18.22 16.60
CA LEU A 186 -23.83 -17.32 17.69
C LEU A 186 -24.09 -15.93 17.09
N THR A 187 -25.31 -15.44 17.22
CA THR A 187 -25.77 -14.18 16.62
C THR A 187 -25.95 -13.12 17.71
N HIS A 188 -25.28 -11.99 17.54
CA HIS A 188 -25.47 -10.78 18.34
C HIS A 188 -26.35 -9.80 17.57
N ARG A 189 -27.54 -9.55 18.09
CA ARG A 189 -28.54 -8.66 17.51
C ARG A 189 -28.62 -7.35 18.27
N THR A 190 -28.26 -6.27 17.60
CA THR A 190 -28.57 -4.90 18.01
C THR A 190 -29.94 -4.53 17.44
N ARG A 191 -30.77 -3.81 18.19
CA ARG A 191 -32.13 -3.46 17.75
C ARG A 191 -32.60 -2.16 18.36
N GLY A 192 -33.57 -1.51 17.73
CA GLY A 192 -34.16 -0.28 18.24
C GLY A 192 -35.30 0.23 17.39
N TYR A 193 -35.73 1.45 17.67
CA TYR A 193 -36.72 2.17 16.88
C TYR A 193 -36.13 3.46 16.32
N VAL A 194 -36.50 3.82 15.10
CA VAL A 194 -36.30 5.15 14.53
C VAL A 194 -37.63 5.87 14.57
N PHE A 195 -37.68 6.99 15.28
CA PHE A 195 -38.82 7.91 15.24
C PHE A 195 -38.60 8.90 14.11
N ASN A 196 -39.56 8.96 13.18
CA ASN A 196 -39.61 9.92 12.09
C ASN A 196 -40.85 10.82 12.29
N GLY A 197 -40.66 12.09 12.64
CA GLY A 197 -41.80 13.00 12.80
C GLY A 197 -41.49 14.35 13.44
N GLU A 198 -42.54 15.16 13.64
CA GLU A 198 -42.44 16.47 14.28
C GLU A 198 -42.76 16.32 15.78
N PRO A 199 -41.85 16.69 16.70
CA PRO A 199 -42.10 16.60 18.13
C PRO A 199 -43.38 17.37 18.51
N GLY A 200 -44.40 16.63 18.98
CA GLY A 200 -45.69 17.20 19.40
C GLY A 200 -46.79 17.24 18.32
N ASN A 201 -46.52 16.83 17.08
CA ASN A 201 -47.49 16.87 15.97
C ASN A 201 -47.71 15.50 15.27
N GLY A 202 -47.26 14.42 15.91
CA GLY A 202 -47.33 13.07 15.37
C GLY A 202 -46.07 12.65 14.63
N GLY A 203 -45.74 11.35 14.73
CA GLY A 203 -44.61 10.72 14.05
C GLY A 203 -44.76 9.20 14.06
N THR A 204 -44.01 8.52 13.19
CA THR A 204 -44.01 7.06 13.09
C THR A 204 -42.77 6.49 13.77
N PHE A 205 -42.93 5.33 14.41
CA PHE A 205 -41.82 4.55 14.95
C PHE A 205 -41.59 3.36 14.03
N GLU A 206 -40.35 3.17 13.58
CA GLU A 206 -39.96 2.08 12.71
C GLU A 206 -38.88 1.23 13.37
N TYR A 207 -39.09 -0.08 13.37
CA TYR A 207 -38.16 -1.02 13.98
C TYR A 207 -36.95 -1.25 13.07
N TYR A 208 -35.76 -1.28 13.66
CA TYR A 208 -34.56 -1.77 13.02
C TYR A 208 -33.92 -2.89 13.84
N GLN A 209 -33.24 -3.79 13.15
CA GLN A 209 -32.37 -4.79 13.76
C GLN A 209 -31.10 -4.97 12.93
N ALA A 210 -30.00 -5.29 13.59
CA ALA A 210 -28.72 -5.53 12.98
C ALA A 210 -28.06 -6.75 13.62
N ASP A 211 -27.71 -7.74 12.81
CA ASP A 211 -27.13 -9.01 13.24
C ASP A 211 -25.63 -9.04 12.93
N SER A 212 -24.85 -9.48 13.92
CA SER A 212 -23.39 -9.65 13.84
C SER A 212 -22.95 -10.99 14.42
N TYR A 213 -21.80 -11.50 13.99
CA TYR A 213 -21.29 -12.85 14.32
C TYR A 213 -19.86 -12.78 14.89
N GLU A 214 -19.54 -13.62 15.89
CA GLU A 214 -18.21 -13.71 16.52
C GLU A 214 -17.41 -14.93 16.05
N ASP A 215 -16.07 -14.84 16.21
CA ASP A 215 -15.15 -15.97 16.00
C ASP A 215 -15.47 -17.11 16.98
N SER A 216 -15.73 -18.31 16.48
CA SER A 216 -16.07 -19.46 17.30
C SER A 216 -15.23 -20.68 16.91
N SER A 217 -14.88 -21.54 17.88
CA SER A 217 -14.19 -22.80 17.58
C SER A 217 -14.90 -23.99 18.20
N TYR A 218 -15.28 -24.95 17.36
CA TYR A 218 -15.98 -26.17 17.77
C TYR A 218 -15.09 -27.39 17.58
N THR A 219 -14.99 -28.26 18.58
CA THR A 219 -14.23 -29.52 18.48
C THR A 219 -15.16 -30.71 18.29
N TYR A 220 -14.97 -31.47 17.22
CA TYR A 220 -15.73 -32.69 16.92
C TYR A 220 -14.79 -33.88 16.68
N GLY A 221 -14.74 -34.82 17.62
CA GLY A 221 -13.81 -35.96 17.56
C GLY A 221 -12.35 -35.50 17.59
N GLU A 222 -11.54 -35.91 16.60
CA GLU A 222 -10.15 -35.43 16.40
C GLU A 222 -10.07 -34.14 15.57
N GLY A 223 -11.19 -33.63 15.05
CA GLY A 223 -11.24 -32.43 14.21
C GLY A 223 -11.63 -31.16 14.99
N LYS A 224 -11.04 -30.02 14.60
CA LYS A 224 -11.41 -28.68 15.08
C LYS A 224 -12.02 -27.89 13.92
N LEU A 225 -13.17 -27.28 14.16
CA LEU A 225 -13.82 -26.29 13.31
C LEU A 225 -13.51 -24.91 13.87
N GLU A 226 -13.03 -24.01 13.03
CA GLU A 226 -12.84 -22.59 13.37
C GLU A 226 -13.76 -21.79 12.45
N GLU A 227 -14.74 -21.10 13.01
CA GLU A 227 -15.47 -20.02 12.35
C GLU A 227 -14.66 -18.75 12.59
N LYS A 228 -14.01 -18.25 11.55
CA LYS A 228 -13.29 -16.98 11.58
C LYS A 228 -14.09 -15.91 10.84
N CYS A 229 -14.21 -14.75 11.45
CA CYS A 229 -14.49 -13.50 10.79
C CYS A 229 -13.28 -13.16 9.92
N ASP A 230 -13.50 -13.00 8.61
CA ASP A 230 -12.51 -12.41 7.72
C ASP A 230 -12.27 -10.97 8.19
N ARG A 231 -11.33 -10.80 9.12
CA ARG A 231 -10.85 -9.49 9.55
C ARG A 231 -9.88 -8.99 8.50
N GLN A 232 -10.39 -8.68 7.31
CA GLN A 232 -9.62 -7.88 6.36
C GLN A 232 -9.26 -6.58 7.06
N ILE A 233 -7.95 -6.32 7.20
CA ILE A 233 -7.43 -5.08 7.80
C ILE A 233 -7.68 -3.95 6.79
N ARG A 234 -8.89 -3.41 6.78
CA ARG A 234 -9.27 -2.33 5.88
C ARG A 234 -9.05 -0.96 6.54
N PRO A 235 -8.58 0.03 5.76
CA PRO A 235 -8.53 1.42 6.21
C PRO A 235 -9.92 1.94 6.62
N PRO A 236 -10.01 2.83 7.62
CA PRO A 236 -11.27 3.45 8.02
C PRO A 236 -11.75 4.48 6.99
N GLN A 237 -13.06 4.61 6.83
CA GLN A 237 -13.68 5.61 5.94
C GLN A 237 -13.80 6.95 6.65
N LEU A 238 -12.68 7.68 6.81
CA LEU A 238 -12.65 8.94 7.57
C LEU A 238 -13.50 10.04 6.92
N SER A 239 -13.71 9.98 5.60
CA SER A 239 -14.62 10.85 4.85
C SER A 239 -16.05 10.87 5.41
N LEU A 240 -16.55 9.76 5.97
CA LEU A 240 -17.89 9.66 6.56
C LEU A 240 -18.05 10.48 7.85
N ILE A 241 -16.95 10.72 8.59
CA ILE A 241 -16.95 11.51 9.83
C ILE A 241 -17.32 12.97 9.53
N LEU A 242 -16.97 13.44 8.32
CA LEU A 242 -17.28 14.79 7.87
C LEU A 242 -18.77 15.01 7.60
N ARG A 243 -19.56 13.97 7.28
CA ARG A 243 -20.95 14.13 6.79
C ARG A 243 -21.00 15.16 5.64
N ASP A 244 -21.96 16.09 5.68
CA ASP A 244 -22.07 17.26 4.78
C ASP A 244 -21.27 18.49 5.27
N ASN A 245 -20.37 18.33 6.25
CA ASN A 245 -19.63 19.47 6.80
C ASN A 245 -18.62 20.01 5.78
N ASN A 246 -18.89 21.22 5.30
CA ASN A 246 -18.02 21.94 4.38
C ASN A 246 -17.06 22.88 5.13
N VAL A 247 -16.34 22.33 6.13
CA VAL A 247 -15.40 23.08 6.98
C VAL A 247 -14.03 22.39 7.11
N LEU A 248 -12.96 23.18 7.21
CA LEU A 248 -11.60 22.68 7.41
C LEU A 248 -11.33 22.39 8.89
N GLN A 249 -11.69 23.32 9.77
CA GLN A 249 -11.54 23.14 11.21
C GLN A 249 -12.72 22.34 11.79
N LEU A 250 -12.45 21.11 12.21
CA LEU A 250 -13.45 20.20 12.74
C LEU A 250 -13.71 20.41 14.24
N GLU A 251 -14.89 19.98 14.68
CA GLU A 251 -15.20 19.90 16.10
C GLU A 251 -14.29 18.87 16.80
N GLU A 252 -13.98 19.12 18.08
CA GLU A 252 -13.08 18.26 18.86
C GLU A 252 -13.53 16.79 18.89
N GLN A 253 -14.84 16.54 18.92
CA GLN A 253 -15.39 15.18 18.87
C GLN A 253 -15.09 14.49 17.53
N GLN A 254 -15.31 15.17 16.40
CA GLN A 254 -15.05 14.61 15.07
C GLN A 254 -13.55 14.30 14.89
N LEU A 255 -12.69 15.19 15.39
CA LEU A 255 -11.24 14.98 15.37
C LEU A 255 -10.82 13.78 16.21
N GLN A 256 -11.42 13.63 17.39
CA GLN A 256 -11.13 12.52 18.30
C GLN A 256 -11.63 11.19 17.75
N ASP A 257 -12.80 11.16 17.12
CA ASP A 257 -13.35 9.97 16.46
C ASP A 257 -12.44 9.52 15.30
N ALA A 258 -12.00 10.45 14.46
CA ALA A 258 -11.07 10.18 13.36
C ALA A 258 -9.72 9.65 13.87
N LEU A 259 -9.22 10.23 14.96
CA LEU A 259 -7.98 9.81 15.60
C LEU A 259 -8.09 8.39 16.19
N GLU A 260 -9.20 8.04 16.83
CA GLU A 260 -9.38 6.72 17.41
C GLU A 260 -9.52 5.63 16.34
N GLN A 261 -10.27 5.89 15.27
CA GLN A 261 -10.33 4.98 14.11
C GLN A 261 -8.96 4.78 13.45
N SER A 262 -8.19 5.86 13.30
CA SER A 262 -6.83 5.82 12.77
C SER A 262 -5.87 5.05 13.68
N ARG A 263 -6.00 5.20 15.01
CA ARG A 263 -5.23 4.42 16.00
C ARG A 263 -5.55 2.93 15.89
N GLU A 264 -6.82 2.57 15.79
CA GLU A 264 -7.22 1.18 15.67
C GLU A 264 -6.55 0.52 14.45
N TYR A 265 -6.64 1.17 13.29
CA TYR A 265 -6.02 0.70 12.06
C TYR A 265 -4.48 0.61 12.17
N TRP A 266 -3.81 1.72 12.50
CA TRP A 266 -2.35 1.76 12.51
C TRP A 266 -1.74 0.88 13.60
N TYR A 267 -2.37 0.73 14.76
CA TYR A 267 -1.90 -0.18 15.79
C TYR A 267 -2.03 -1.64 15.35
N GLN A 268 -3.06 -2.01 14.59
CA GLN A 268 -3.17 -3.36 14.02
C GLN A 268 -2.05 -3.61 13.01
N ILE A 269 -1.84 -2.69 12.06
CA ILE A 269 -0.74 -2.74 11.08
C ILE A 269 0.62 -2.83 11.78
N ALA A 270 0.85 -1.99 12.80
CA ALA A 270 2.10 -2.00 13.55
C ALA A 270 2.33 -3.32 14.28
N ASN A 271 1.31 -3.88 14.95
CA ASN A 271 1.42 -5.17 15.63
C ASN A 271 1.77 -6.30 14.65
N LEU A 272 1.16 -6.29 13.46
CA LEU A 272 1.48 -7.23 12.39
C LEU A 272 2.93 -7.04 11.92
N ALA A 273 3.37 -5.80 11.70
CA ALA A 273 4.74 -5.48 11.31
C ALA A 273 5.78 -5.96 12.34
N PHE A 274 5.51 -5.77 13.64
CA PHE A 274 6.35 -6.32 14.71
C PHE A 274 6.39 -7.85 14.68
N HIS A 275 5.25 -8.50 14.42
CA HIS A 275 5.20 -9.96 14.33
C HIS A 275 5.99 -10.49 13.13
N LEU A 276 5.87 -9.86 11.96
CA LEU A 276 6.63 -10.22 10.76
C LEU A 276 8.13 -10.06 10.98
N ARG A 277 8.53 -8.96 11.64
CA ARG A 277 9.92 -8.74 12.03
C ARG A 277 10.47 -9.86 12.92
N GLU A 278 9.68 -10.33 13.88
CA GLU A 278 10.08 -11.42 14.79
C GLU A 278 10.03 -12.81 14.13
N ALA A 279 9.17 -13.02 13.13
CA ALA A 279 8.99 -14.29 12.45
C ALA A 279 10.04 -14.56 11.33
N GLY A 280 10.69 -13.50 10.83
CA GLY A 280 11.64 -13.58 9.72
C GLY A 280 10.98 -13.50 8.33
N PHE A 281 11.80 -13.48 7.28
CA PHE A 281 11.34 -13.29 5.90
C PHE A 281 10.87 -14.60 5.25
N SER A 282 9.66 -14.61 4.69
CA SER A 282 9.28 -15.56 3.63
C SER A 282 10.02 -15.24 2.32
N SER A 283 10.30 -16.24 1.49
CA SER A 283 10.94 -16.06 0.19
C SER A 283 10.16 -15.10 -0.72
N GLU A 284 8.83 -15.07 -0.59
CA GLU A 284 7.94 -14.21 -1.38
C GLU A 284 8.21 -12.70 -1.19
N PHE A 285 8.71 -12.27 -0.02
CA PHE A 285 9.04 -10.87 0.27
C PHE A 285 10.34 -10.41 -0.39
N THR A 286 11.12 -11.34 -0.93
CA THR A 286 12.44 -11.06 -1.51
C THR A 286 12.41 -10.90 -3.03
N ASN A 287 11.24 -10.96 -3.68
CA ASN A 287 11.12 -10.82 -5.12
C ASN A 287 10.89 -9.35 -5.57
N PRO A 288 11.91 -8.67 -6.12
CA PRO A 288 11.78 -7.29 -6.57
C PRO A 288 10.96 -7.13 -7.85
N ARG A 289 10.67 -8.21 -8.60
CA ARG A 289 9.90 -8.15 -9.86
C ARG A 289 8.47 -7.67 -9.66
N LEU A 290 7.93 -7.81 -8.45
CA LEU A 290 6.58 -7.33 -8.11
C LEU A 290 6.43 -5.81 -8.26
N ALA A 291 7.54 -5.06 -8.21
CA ALA A 291 7.55 -3.61 -8.43
C ALA A 291 7.61 -3.22 -9.92
N LEU A 292 7.88 -4.17 -10.82
CA LEU A 292 8.01 -3.93 -12.25
C LEU A 292 6.65 -4.06 -12.96
N HIS A 293 5.92 -2.95 -13.07
CA HIS A 293 4.70 -2.87 -13.86
C HIS A 293 4.98 -2.21 -15.22
N ARG A 294 4.69 -0.91 -15.40
CA ARG A 294 4.91 -0.22 -16.69
C ARG A 294 6.19 0.61 -16.73
N ILE A 295 7.20 0.22 -15.96
CA ILE A 295 8.54 0.83 -16.01
C ILE A 295 9.15 0.55 -17.39
N PRO A 296 9.65 1.56 -18.12
CA PRO A 296 10.28 1.37 -19.41
C PRO A 296 11.71 0.85 -19.24
N LYS A 297 12.18 0.13 -20.26
CA LYS A 297 13.55 -0.37 -20.32
C LYS A 297 14.50 0.80 -20.53
N LEU A 298 15.55 0.94 -19.70
CA LEU A 298 16.46 2.07 -19.80
C LEU A 298 17.12 2.15 -21.19
N GLN A 299 16.97 3.29 -21.86
CA GLN A 299 17.66 3.61 -23.12
C GLN A 299 18.73 4.68 -22.91
N VAL A 300 19.99 4.25 -22.80
CA VAL A 300 21.13 5.13 -22.46
C VAL A 300 21.70 5.87 -23.68
N ARG A 301 21.40 5.38 -24.88
CA ARG A 301 21.81 6.01 -26.14
C ARG A 301 20.87 7.14 -26.56
N SER A 302 20.18 7.81 -25.64
CA SER A 302 19.31 8.94 -26.00
C SER A 302 20.09 10.11 -26.59
N GLY A 303 19.51 10.75 -27.61
CA GLY A 303 20.06 11.92 -28.29
C GLY A 303 19.91 13.23 -27.51
N ARG A 304 19.05 13.26 -26.48
CA ARG A 304 18.71 14.48 -25.73
C ARG A 304 19.17 14.39 -24.28
N LEU A 305 20.40 14.87 -24.04
CA LEU A 305 21.02 14.89 -22.71
C LEU A 305 21.14 16.32 -22.21
N HIS A 306 20.78 16.53 -20.95
CA HIS A 306 20.84 17.81 -20.29
C HIS A 306 21.69 17.72 -19.03
N VAL A 307 22.48 18.76 -18.77
CA VAL A 307 23.19 18.91 -17.50
C VAL A 307 22.48 19.93 -16.67
N ARG A 308 22.02 19.53 -15.48
CA ARG A 308 21.28 20.40 -14.57
C ARG A 308 21.52 20.02 -13.11
N PRO A 309 21.34 20.95 -12.16
CA PRO A 309 21.11 20.57 -10.77
C PRO A 309 19.93 19.59 -10.70
N TYR A 310 20.07 18.55 -9.88
CA TYR A 310 19.06 17.50 -9.77
C TYR A 310 18.91 17.10 -8.29
N GLY A 311 17.69 17.18 -7.78
CA GLY A 311 17.38 17.05 -6.36
C GLY A 311 17.76 18.25 -5.52
N MET A 312 17.95 18.01 -4.22
CA MET A 312 18.22 19.05 -3.20
C MET A 312 19.69 19.44 -3.10
N THR A 313 20.55 18.86 -3.93
CA THR A 313 21.99 19.15 -3.93
C THR A 313 22.35 20.11 -5.07
N HIS A 314 23.39 20.91 -4.88
CA HIS A 314 23.97 21.71 -5.96
C HIS A 314 24.76 20.86 -6.98
N ILE A 315 24.77 19.53 -6.83
CA ILE A 315 25.54 18.61 -7.66
C ILE A 315 24.83 18.47 -9.00
N ARG A 316 25.58 18.71 -10.07
CA ARG A 316 25.07 18.56 -11.42
C ARG A 316 24.88 17.10 -11.76
N SER A 317 23.80 16.81 -12.46
CA SER A 317 23.49 15.50 -12.99
C SER A 317 23.33 15.56 -14.50
N LEU A 318 23.66 14.45 -15.14
CA LEU A 318 23.40 14.20 -16.55
C LEU A 318 22.04 13.50 -16.66
N CYS A 319 21.06 14.19 -17.24
CA CYS A 319 19.69 13.72 -17.35
C CYS A 319 19.36 13.39 -18.81
N CYS A 320 18.74 12.23 -19.02
CA CYS A 320 18.12 11.84 -20.27
C CYS A 320 16.71 12.45 -20.33
N GLU A 321 16.43 13.21 -21.37
CA GLU A 321 15.07 13.69 -21.67
C GLU A 321 14.23 12.53 -22.20
N ALA A 322 13.01 12.41 -21.70
CA ALA A 322 12.02 11.44 -22.13
C ALA A 322 10.61 12.00 -21.88
N SER A 323 9.57 11.27 -22.29
CA SER A 323 8.20 11.72 -22.04
C SER A 323 7.27 10.56 -21.73
N SER A 324 6.33 10.79 -20.81
CA SER A 324 5.20 9.89 -20.58
C SER A 324 4.00 10.34 -21.41
N ILE A 325 3.39 9.38 -22.08
CA ILE A 325 2.20 9.59 -22.91
C ILE A 325 1.00 8.98 -22.20
N TRP A 326 -0.08 9.75 -22.16
CA TRP A 326 -1.33 9.33 -21.55
C TRP A 326 -2.47 9.59 -22.52
N THR A 327 -3.45 8.69 -22.51
CA THR A 327 -4.58 8.72 -23.43
C THR A 327 -5.89 8.68 -22.67
N LEU A 328 -6.87 9.43 -23.17
CA LEU A 328 -8.24 9.36 -22.68
C LEU A 328 -8.89 8.07 -23.20
N SER A 329 -9.47 7.27 -22.31
CA SER A 329 -10.12 6.01 -22.69
C SER A 329 -11.26 6.27 -23.68
N THR A 330 -11.37 5.45 -24.73
CA THR A 330 -12.29 5.69 -25.86
C THR A 330 -13.76 5.79 -25.44
N ASP A 331 -14.14 5.04 -24.41
CA ASP A 331 -15.49 5.00 -23.87
C ASP A 331 -15.81 6.22 -22.97
N GLN A 332 -14.80 7.04 -22.69
CA GLN A 332 -14.86 8.24 -21.85
C GLN A 332 -14.59 9.53 -22.64
N ASP A 333 -14.45 9.46 -23.97
CA ASP A 333 -14.22 10.63 -24.83
C ASP A 333 -15.53 11.40 -25.08
N CYS A 334 -15.66 12.58 -24.47
CA CYS A 334 -16.78 13.49 -24.67
C CYS A 334 -16.54 14.56 -25.75
N GLY A 335 -15.37 14.54 -26.42
CA GLY A 335 -14.98 15.48 -27.47
C GLY A 335 -14.53 16.86 -26.98
N LYS A 336 -14.54 17.14 -25.67
CA LYS A 336 -14.13 18.43 -25.07
C LYS A 336 -12.74 18.38 -24.40
N LEU A 337 -12.17 17.19 -24.24
CA LEU A 337 -10.86 16.96 -23.62
C LEU A 337 -9.83 16.57 -24.68
N LYS A 338 -8.54 16.88 -24.43
CA LYS A 338 -7.46 16.42 -25.30
C LYS A 338 -7.36 14.89 -25.26
N LYS A 339 -7.38 14.23 -26.42
CA LYS A 339 -7.33 12.75 -26.48
C LYS A 339 -6.03 12.15 -25.96
N GLN A 340 -4.95 12.93 -26.04
CA GLN A 340 -3.61 12.51 -25.66
C GLN A 340 -2.89 13.68 -25.00
N ILE A 341 -2.13 13.37 -23.96
CA ILE A 341 -1.28 14.32 -23.24
C ILE A 341 0.13 13.74 -23.13
N SER A 342 1.12 14.64 -23.17
CA SER A 342 2.53 14.31 -23.08
C SER A 342 3.16 15.10 -21.95
N HIS A 343 3.85 14.42 -21.05
CA HIS A 343 4.60 15.06 -19.97
C HIS A 343 6.09 14.80 -20.14
N LEU A 344 6.86 15.89 -20.19
CA LEU A 344 8.31 15.83 -20.23
C LEU A 344 8.85 15.37 -18.87
N THR A 345 9.74 14.38 -18.89
CA THR A 345 10.38 13.81 -17.69
C THR A 345 11.88 13.66 -17.93
N PHE A 346 12.64 13.66 -16.83
CA PHE A 346 14.10 13.53 -16.86
C PHE A 346 14.52 12.31 -16.05
N VAL A 347 15.35 11.44 -16.65
CA VAL A 347 15.93 10.26 -15.99
C VAL A 347 17.41 10.52 -15.74
N GLN A 348 17.84 10.41 -14.48
CA GLN A 348 19.23 10.69 -14.09
C GLN A 348 20.17 9.55 -14.51
N VAL A 349 20.89 9.74 -15.62
CA VAL A 349 21.84 8.76 -16.16
C VAL A 349 23.29 9.02 -15.76
N GLY A 350 23.57 10.10 -15.01
CA GLY A 350 24.88 10.32 -14.43
C GLY A 350 24.90 11.43 -13.37
N THR A 351 25.94 11.43 -12.55
CA THR A 351 26.15 12.37 -11.43
C THR A 351 27.58 12.92 -11.45
N ALA A 352 27.77 14.20 -11.11
CA ALA A 352 29.11 14.80 -11.04
C ALA A 352 29.93 14.34 -9.83
N ALA A 353 29.33 13.63 -8.86
CA ALA A 353 30.03 13.12 -7.69
C ALA A 353 29.39 11.82 -7.18
N ALA A 354 30.23 10.92 -6.67
CA ALA A 354 29.81 9.68 -6.03
C ALA A 354 28.94 9.95 -4.79
N THR A 355 28.09 8.98 -4.44
CA THR A 355 27.32 8.98 -3.20
C THR A 355 28.20 8.49 -2.06
N SER A 356 28.27 9.24 -0.97
CA SER A 356 29.01 8.78 0.21
C SER A 356 28.25 7.66 0.90
N PHE A 357 28.98 6.69 1.46
CA PHE A 357 28.40 5.68 2.33
C PHE A 357 29.27 5.38 3.54
N SER A 358 28.65 4.87 4.60
CA SER A 358 29.31 4.43 5.83
C SER A 358 28.75 3.09 6.29
N PHE A 359 29.62 2.26 6.86
CA PHE A 359 29.20 1.03 7.54
C PHE A 359 28.78 1.35 8.98
N ILE A 360 27.62 0.85 9.40
CA ILE A 360 27.08 1.08 10.74
C ILE A 360 26.44 -0.20 11.33
N GLU A 361 26.31 -0.23 12.66
CA GLU A 361 25.51 -1.23 13.37
C GLU A 361 24.12 -0.67 13.70
N ASP A 362 23.21 -0.68 12.73
CA ASP A 362 21.84 -0.15 12.82
C ASP A 362 20.81 -1.17 12.29
N ALA A 363 19.69 -0.73 11.72
CA ALA A 363 18.68 -1.58 11.07
C ALA A 363 19.31 -2.62 10.11
N PHE A 364 18.84 -3.87 10.22
CA PHE A 364 19.31 -5.03 9.47
C PHE A 364 20.78 -5.41 9.68
N SER A 365 21.39 -5.01 10.80
CA SER A 365 22.74 -5.47 11.18
C SER A 365 22.77 -6.89 11.74
N SER A 366 21.66 -7.36 12.32
CA SER A 366 21.41 -8.78 12.61
C SER A 366 20.47 -9.33 11.55
N TRP A 367 20.87 -10.44 10.91
CA TRP A 367 20.04 -11.13 9.94
C TRP A 367 19.48 -12.40 10.57
N ASP A 368 18.20 -12.36 10.95
CA ASP A 368 17.47 -13.54 11.38
C ASP A 368 16.97 -14.23 10.09
N GLY A 369 17.59 -15.35 9.71
CA GLY A 369 17.36 -16.00 8.41
C GLY A 369 15.90 -16.42 8.15
N MET A 370 15.62 -17.03 6.98
CA MET A 370 14.27 -17.43 6.52
C MET A 370 13.56 -18.51 7.39
N SER A 371 14.15 -18.95 8.49
CA SER A 371 13.56 -19.93 9.39
C SER A 371 13.73 -19.44 10.83
N GLY A 372 12.63 -19.28 11.57
CA GLY A 372 12.55 -18.77 12.95
C GLY A 372 13.23 -19.64 14.03
N GLY A 373 14.43 -20.15 13.74
CA GLY A 373 15.36 -20.70 14.71
C GLY A 373 16.29 -19.61 15.24
N ASN A 374 16.61 -19.66 16.53
CA ASN A 374 17.46 -18.71 17.27
C ASN A 374 18.95 -18.63 16.82
N ALA A 375 19.28 -18.94 15.56
CA ALA A 375 20.62 -18.83 15.02
C ALA A 375 20.70 -17.59 14.10
N ILE A 376 21.45 -16.58 14.54
CA ILE A 376 21.78 -15.40 13.73
C ILE A 376 22.50 -15.89 12.46
N GLY A 377 21.97 -15.59 11.28
CA GLY A 377 22.58 -15.94 10.00
C GLY A 377 23.80 -15.07 9.70
N SER A 378 24.62 -15.50 8.73
CA SER A 378 25.65 -14.64 8.15
C SER A 378 24.98 -13.39 7.56
N ASN A 379 25.58 -12.21 7.74
CA ASN A 379 25.08 -10.96 7.18
C ASN A 379 26.15 -10.36 6.27
N HIS A 380 25.83 -10.21 5.00
CA HIS A 380 26.70 -9.64 3.98
C HIS A 380 25.95 -8.65 3.08
N LEU A 381 24.77 -8.15 3.52
CA LEU A 381 23.93 -7.22 2.77
C LEU A 381 24.70 -6.01 2.25
N GLY A 382 25.46 -5.34 3.12
CA GLY A 382 26.26 -4.17 2.74
C GLY A 382 27.31 -4.49 1.68
N ILE A 383 27.96 -5.66 1.77
CA ILE A 383 28.98 -6.10 0.82
C ILE A 383 28.37 -6.42 -0.54
N LEU A 384 27.25 -7.15 -0.55
CA LEU A 384 26.49 -7.45 -1.76
C LEU A 384 25.96 -6.18 -2.43
N ALA A 385 25.49 -5.19 -1.65
CA ALA A 385 24.98 -3.93 -2.18
C ALA A 385 26.07 -3.13 -2.91
N LEU A 386 27.30 -3.11 -2.38
CA LEU A 386 28.44 -2.49 -3.07
C LEU A 386 28.80 -3.24 -4.37
N GLY A 387 28.70 -4.57 -4.36
CA GLY A 387 28.82 -5.39 -5.55
C GLY A 387 27.80 -5.03 -6.63
N TRP A 388 26.53 -4.89 -6.24
CA TRP A 388 25.46 -4.46 -7.14
C TRP A 388 25.66 -3.04 -7.66
N CYS A 389 26.18 -2.11 -6.85
CA CYS A 389 26.53 -0.76 -7.31
C CYS A 389 27.55 -0.80 -8.46
N TYR A 390 28.56 -1.68 -8.37
CA TYR A 390 29.52 -1.91 -9.46
C TYR A 390 28.81 -2.48 -10.68
N VAL A 391 28.00 -3.54 -10.52
CA VAL A 391 27.29 -4.20 -11.64
C VAL A 391 26.41 -3.20 -12.39
N LEU A 392 25.59 -2.42 -11.68
CA LEU A 392 24.69 -1.42 -12.28
C LEU A 392 25.50 -0.35 -13.03
N SER A 393 26.64 0.07 -12.48
CA SER A 393 27.52 1.04 -13.10
C SER A 393 28.21 0.50 -14.35
N ALA A 394 28.73 -0.73 -14.31
CA ALA A 394 29.35 -1.42 -15.44
C ALA A 394 28.33 -1.66 -16.56
N GLN A 395 27.12 -2.13 -16.22
CA GLN A 395 26.01 -2.32 -17.16
C GLN A 395 25.65 -1.01 -17.87
N LEU A 396 25.60 0.11 -17.14
CA LEU A 396 25.31 1.42 -17.72
C LEU A 396 26.38 1.87 -18.73
N VAL A 397 27.65 1.68 -18.38
CA VAL A 397 28.81 1.98 -19.25
C VAL A 397 28.75 1.10 -20.51
N GLU A 398 28.52 -0.21 -20.36
CA GLU A 398 28.41 -1.14 -21.49
C GLU A 398 27.25 -0.80 -22.43
N MET A 399 26.09 -0.42 -21.89
CA MET A 399 24.94 0.03 -22.69
C MET A 399 25.24 1.31 -23.47
N ARG A 400 26.08 2.19 -22.91
CA ARG A 400 26.42 3.48 -23.52
C ARG A 400 27.47 3.36 -24.63
N GLY A 401 28.53 2.59 -24.43
CA GLY A 401 29.57 2.34 -25.44
C GLY A 401 30.74 3.33 -25.40
N GLU A 402 31.21 3.77 -26.58
CA GLU A 402 32.56 4.34 -26.80
C GLU A 402 32.92 5.59 -25.96
N ASP A 403 31.94 6.38 -25.51
CA ASP A 403 32.15 7.60 -24.71
C ASP A 403 32.23 7.36 -23.18
N SER A 404 32.13 6.09 -22.77
CA SER A 404 32.06 5.69 -21.37
C SER A 404 33.15 4.68 -21.04
N SER A 405 33.63 4.68 -19.80
CA SER A 405 34.71 3.77 -19.38
C SER A 405 34.58 3.36 -17.93
N MET A 406 35.02 2.13 -17.67
CA MET A 406 35.21 1.56 -16.34
C MET A 406 36.71 1.51 -16.06
N GLN A 407 37.14 1.96 -14.88
CA GLN A 407 38.56 1.98 -14.48
C GLN A 407 38.71 1.63 -13.00
N TYR A 408 39.79 0.93 -12.64
CA TYR A 408 40.20 0.81 -11.25
C TYR A 408 41.04 2.02 -10.83
N THR A 409 40.89 2.45 -9.58
CA THR A 409 41.74 3.50 -9.02
C THR A 409 42.93 2.88 -8.28
N LEU A 410 43.80 3.76 -7.77
CA LEU A 410 44.92 3.36 -6.90
C LEU A 410 44.46 2.92 -5.51
N CYS A 411 43.21 3.21 -5.13
CA CYS A 411 42.65 2.76 -3.86
C CYS A 411 42.28 1.28 -3.96
N GLN A 412 42.84 0.46 -3.06
CA GLN A 412 42.60 -0.97 -3.05
C GLN A 412 42.68 -1.53 -1.63
N THR A 413 41.92 -2.59 -1.38
CA THR A 413 41.97 -3.34 -0.12
C THR A 413 42.94 -4.51 -0.24
N GLY A 414 43.73 -4.77 0.80
CA GLY A 414 44.70 -5.87 0.81
C GLY A 414 44.01 -7.25 0.66
N TYR A 415 44.60 -8.10 -0.18
CA TYR A 415 44.14 -9.48 -0.40
C TYR A 415 45.32 -10.45 -0.34
N SER A 416 45.17 -11.60 0.35
CA SER A 416 46.25 -12.61 0.48
C SER A 416 45.74 -14.06 0.40
N ASN A 417 46.63 -14.97 -0.01
CA ASN A 417 46.31 -16.38 -0.29
C ASN A 417 46.37 -17.28 0.96
N GLU A 418 47.24 -16.99 1.96
CA GLU A 418 47.54 -17.99 3.01
C GLU A 418 47.62 -17.49 4.47
N SER A 419 47.59 -16.19 4.75
CA SER A 419 47.35 -15.65 6.11
C SER A 419 47.44 -14.14 6.04
N LEU A 420 46.41 -13.47 6.54
CA LEU A 420 46.47 -12.03 6.78
C LEU A 420 47.28 -11.82 8.07
N PRO A 421 48.15 -10.79 8.14
CA PRO A 421 48.70 -10.40 9.43
C PRO A 421 47.53 -10.05 10.35
N ASP A 422 47.55 -10.59 11.58
CA ASP A 422 46.58 -10.31 12.64
C ASP A 422 46.55 -8.80 12.93
N SER A 423 45.81 -8.04 12.14
CA SER A 423 45.30 -6.74 12.57
C SER A 423 43.94 -7.02 13.19
N SER A 424 43.89 -7.01 14.51
CA SER A 424 42.69 -7.15 15.35
C SER A 424 41.58 -6.10 15.10
N GLN A 425 41.67 -5.32 14.01
CA GLN A 425 40.78 -4.24 13.61
C GLN A 425 40.19 -4.37 12.18
N ALA A 426 40.56 -5.37 11.38
CA ALA A 426 40.06 -5.52 10.00
C ALA A 426 39.06 -6.67 9.86
N HIS A 427 37.94 -6.42 9.17
CA HIS A 427 36.96 -7.45 8.83
C HIS A 427 37.49 -8.30 7.67
N VAL A 428 37.66 -9.61 7.90
CA VAL A 428 38.15 -10.55 6.89
C VAL A 428 36.97 -11.10 6.09
N ILE A 429 36.96 -10.89 4.77
CA ILE A 429 35.93 -11.40 3.86
C ILE A 429 36.52 -12.56 3.06
N ASP A 430 35.95 -13.76 3.23
CA ASP A 430 36.32 -14.95 2.45
C ASP A 430 35.58 -14.93 1.11
N VAL A 431 36.29 -14.83 -0.01
CA VAL A 431 35.69 -14.84 -1.35
C VAL A 431 35.84 -16.19 -2.05
N GLY A 432 36.38 -17.20 -1.37
CA GLY A 432 36.50 -18.56 -1.90
C GLY A 432 37.59 -18.72 -2.96
N GLU A 433 37.40 -19.70 -3.85
CA GLU A 433 38.31 -19.98 -4.96
C GLU A 433 37.96 -19.13 -6.17
N VAL A 434 38.81 -18.14 -6.47
CA VAL A 434 38.56 -17.17 -7.55
C VAL A 434 39.83 -16.88 -8.33
N ASP A 435 39.66 -16.48 -9.59
CA ASP A 435 40.76 -15.99 -10.40
C ASP A 435 41.26 -14.61 -9.91
N ALA A 436 42.45 -14.20 -10.37
CA ALA A 436 43.06 -12.95 -9.95
C ALA A 436 42.28 -11.69 -10.37
N SER A 437 41.50 -11.74 -11.45
CA SER A 437 40.70 -10.61 -11.90
C SER A 437 39.53 -10.36 -10.94
N VAL A 438 38.86 -11.45 -10.50
CA VAL A 438 37.79 -11.40 -9.49
C VAL A 438 38.35 -10.98 -8.12
N ALA A 439 39.54 -11.44 -7.75
CA ALA A 439 40.20 -10.99 -6.51
C ALA A 439 40.51 -9.47 -6.53
N ARG A 440 41.05 -8.94 -7.64
CA ARG A 440 41.30 -7.51 -7.82
C ARG A 440 40.01 -6.68 -7.81
N TRP A 441 38.94 -7.22 -8.39
CA TRP A 441 37.62 -6.61 -8.39
C TRP A 441 37.04 -6.47 -6.98
N TRP A 442 37.07 -7.53 -6.16
CA TRP A 442 36.68 -7.44 -4.74
C TRP A 442 37.53 -6.42 -3.98
N SER A 443 38.83 -6.39 -4.26
CA SER A 443 39.75 -5.41 -3.68
C SER A 443 39.40 -3.96 -4.05
N ALA A 444 38.88 -3.71 -5.26
CA ALA A 444 38.37 -2.41 -5.68
C ALA A 444 37.04 -2.05 -5.00
N ILE A 445 36.11 -2.99 -4.88
CA ILE A 445 34.80 -2.76 -4.26
C ILE A 445 34.95 -2.39 -2.78
N LEU A 446 35.84 -3.07 -2.07
CA LEU A 446 36.04 -2.89 -0.63
C LEU A 446 37.14 -1.86 -0.31
N ALA A 447 37.66 -1.15 -1.30
CA ALA A 447 38.71 -0.16 -1.12
C ALA A 447 38.28 1.01 -0.20
N PRO A 448 39.23 1.69 0.48
CA PRO A 448 38.94 2.99 1.07
C PRO A 448 38.61 4.01 -0.02
N ASN A 449 37.66 4.92 0.24
CA ASN A 449 37.16 5.91 -0.71
C ASN A 449 36.55 5.26 -1.98
N GLU A 450 37.07 5.56 -3.17
CA GLU A 450 36.61 5.06 -4.47
C GLU A 450 37.68 4.12 -5.06
N GLY A 451 37.48 2.81 -5.03
CA GLY A 451 38.41 1.83 -5.63
C GLY A 451 38.21 1.57 -7.13
N TRP A 452 37.10 2.05 -7.66
CA TRP A 452 36.72 1.97 -9.06
C TRP A 452 35.98 3.23 -9.47
N LYS A 453 35.95 3.49 -10.78
CA LYS A 453 35.32 4.68 -11.36
C LYS A 453 34.59 4.29 -12.64
N ALA A 454 33.29 4.58 -12.69
CA ALA A 454 32.44 4.35 -13.85
C ALA A 454 32.07 5.70 -14.48
N THR A 455 32.79 6.08 -15.53
CA THR A 455 32.55 7.36 -16.23
C THR A 455 31.54 7.14 -17.33
N VAL A 456 30.38 7.78 -17.24
CA VAL A 456 29.30 7.68 -18.23
C VAL A 456 29.52 8.64 -19.39
N LYS A 457 29.95 9.87 -19.10
CA LYS A 457 30.21 10.87 -20.13
C LYS A 457 31.16 11.94 -19.61
N GLN A 458 32.12 12.33 -20.43
CA GLN A 458 32.89 13.55 -20.23
C GLN A 458 32.28 14.68 -21.04
N THR A 459 32.01 15.82 -20.41
CA THR A 459 31.52 17.01 -21.09
C THR A 459 32.42 18.21 -20.74
N PRO A 460 32.33 19.34 -21.46
CA PRO A 460 33.04 20.56 -21.09
C PRO A 460 32.70 21.08 -19.68
N GLN A 461 31.57 20.64 -19.12
CA GLN A 461 31.07 21.05 -17.81
C GLN A 461 31.53 20.11 -16.68
N GLY A 462 32.26 19.04 -17.02
CA GLY A 462 32.80 18.08 -16.06
C GLY A 462 32.60 16.63 -16.51
N GLU A 463 33.15 15.75 -15.69
CA GLU A 463 32.99 14.30 -15.81
C GLU A 463 31.75 13.85 -15.04
N PHE A 464 30.94 12.99 -15.66
CA PHE A 464 29.74 12.42 -15.05
C PHE A 464 29.94 10.93 -14.83
N LEU A 465 29.81 10.54 -13.56
CA LEU A 465 29.90 9.17 -13.09
C LEU A 465 28.53 8.48 -13.19
N ALA A 466 28.52 7.15 -13.13
CA ALA A 466 27.28 6.38 -13.02
C ALA A 466 26.54 6.73 -11.72
N PRO A 467 25.18 6.74 -11.71
CA PRO A 467 24.39 7.09 -10.52
C PRO A 467 24.70 6.24 -9.28
N TRP A 468 25.15 5.01 -9.47
CA TRP A 468 25.53 4.07 -8.40
C TRP A 468 27.02 4.14 -8.01
N SER A 469 27.74 5.18 -8.45
CA SER A 469 29.11 5.40 -8.01
C SER A 469 29.11 5.77 -6.53
N VAL A 470 29.91 5.04 -5.73
CA VAL A 470 29.91 5.14 -4.28
C VAL A 470 31.31 5.39 -3.74
N SER A 471 31.39 6.15 -2.64
CA SER A 471 32.65 6.49 -1.97
C SER A 471 32.54 6.24 -0.47
N ARG A 472 33.47 5.46 0.09
CA ARG A 472 33.46 5.12 1.52
C ARG A 472 33.94 6.29 2.37
N ALA A 473 33.10 6.76 3.28
CA ALA A 473 33.41 7.87 4.19
C ALA A 473 33.90 7.42 5.59
N CYS A 474 33.75 6.14 5.95
CA CYS A 474 34.16 5.60 7.25
C CYS A 474 35.55 4.92 7.23
N GLU A 475 36.20 4.85 8.40
CA GLU A 475 37.53 4.23 8.61
C GLU A 475 37.48 2.70 8.75
N THR A 476 36.37 2.04 8.40
CA THR A 476 36.27 0.58 8.49
C THR A 476 37.30 -0.10 7.59
N HIS A 477 38.11 -1.00 8.16
CA HIS A 477 39.13 -1.75 7.44
C HIS A 477 38.62 -3.13 7.04
N PHE A 478 38.83 -3.50 5.78
CA PHE A 478 38.54 -4.84 5.25
C PHE A 478 39.84 -5.50 4.80
N SER A 479 39.83 -6.82 4.79
CA SER A 479 40.87 -7.67 4.23
C SER A 479 40.24 -8.84 3.49
N ILE A 480 40.75 -9.19 2.32
CA ILE A 480 40.15 -10.25 1.49
C ILE A 480 41.00 -11.52 1.60
N LYS A 481 40.33 -12.63 1.88
CA LYS A 481 40.89 -13.97 1.85
C LYS A 481 40.37 -14.68 0.60
N TYR A 482 41.28 -15.16 -0.24
CA TYR A 482 40.93 -15.89 -1.47
C TYR A 482 41.87 -17.07 -1.66
N LYS A 483 41.43 -18.09 -2.40
CA LYS A 483 42.25 -19.22 -2.82
C LYS A 483 42.44 -19.14 -4.34
N GLY A 484 43.67 -18.95 -4.81
CA GLY A 484 43.90 -18.82 -6.25
C GLY A 484 45.38 -18.66 -6.62
N ALA A 485 45.68 -18.82 -7.91
CA ALA A 485 47.01 -18.54 -8.44
C ALA A 485 47.21 -17.03 -8.63
N LEU A 486 48.36 -16.51 -8.20
CA LEU A 486 48.74 -15.12 -8.44
C LEU A 486 48.86 -14.85 -9.95
N SER A 487 48.15 -13.83 -10.45
CA SER A 487 48.31 -13.39 -11.84
C SER A 487 49.65 -12.66 -12.03
N PRO A 488 50.33 -12.85 -13.18
CA PRO A 488 51.51 -12.08 -13.55
C PRO A 488 51.19 -10.66 -14.05
N ASP A 489 49.91 -10.33 -14.28
CA ASP A 489 49.47 -8.99 -14.71
C ASP A 489 49.19 -8.08 -13.49
N PRO A 490 49.95 -6.98 -13.30
CA PRO A 490 49.81 -6.11 -12.14
C PRO A 490 48.53 -5.26 -12.12
N ASP A 491 47.82 -5.07 -13.26
CA ASP A 491 46.58 -4.28 -13.31
C ASP A 491 45.56 -4.86 -14.33
N PRO A 492 44.74 -5.84 -13.90
CA PRO A 492 43.76 -6.46 -14.80
C PRO A 492 42.68 -5.45 -15.21
N THR A 493 42.17 -5.61 -16.44
CA THR A 493 41.02 -4.86 -16.94
C THR A 493 39.82 -5.01 -16.00
N PRO A 494 39.05 -3.94 -15.73
CA PRO A 494 37.82 -4.03 -14.96
C PRO A 494 36.86 -5.09 -15.50
N LEU A 495 36.20 -5.80 -14.58
CA LEU A 495 35.21 -6.82 -14.92
C LEU A 495 34.02 -6.23 -15.67
N SER A 496 33.49 -6.98 -16.64
CA SER A 496 32.20 -6.69 -17.23
C SER A 496 31.07 -6.90 -16.22
N SER A 497 29.90 -6.31 -16.48
CA SER A 497 28.68 -6.50 -15.70
C SER A 497 28.33 -7.99 -15.55
N GLU A 498 28.44 -8.75 -16.64
CA GLU A 498 28.19 -10.19 -16.68
C GLU A 498 29.12 -10.98 -15.75
N ARG A 499 30.43 -10.74 -15.87
CA ARG A 499 31.44 -11.38 -15.02
C ARG A 499 31.31 -10.99 -13.56
N ALA A 500 30.92 -9.74 -13.27
CA ALA A 500 30.67 -9.25 -11.93
C ALA A 500 29.43 -9.91 -11.30
N VAL A 501 28.33 -10.10 -12.06
CA VAL A 501 27.15 -10.83 -11.58
C VAL A 501 27.49 -12.29 -11.27
N GLU A 502 28.23 -12.98 -12.15
CA GLU A 502 28.70 -14.35 -11.89
C GLU A 502 29.50 -14.44 -10.59
N ALA A 503 30.41 -13.48 -10.35
CA ALA A 503 31.19 -13.43 -9.13
C ALA A 503 30.33 -13.15 -7.88
N LEU A 504 29.30 -12.31 -7.96
CA LEU A 504 28.36 -12.07 -6.85
C LEU A 504 27.50 -13.29 -6.55
N VAL A 505 27.03 -14.00 -7.58
CA VAL A 505 26.24 -15.23 -7.42
C VAL A 505 27.07 -16.29 -6.71
N GLU A 506 28.33 -16.48 -7.11
CA GLU A 506 29.22 -17.45 -6.48
C GLU A 506 29.56 -17.07 -5.03
N PHE A 507 29.74 -15.77 -4.76
CA PHE A 507 29.90 -15.27 -3.39
C PHE A 507 28.65 -15.50 -2.54
N ALA A 508 27.46 -15.22 -3.08
CA ALA A 508 26.20 -15.48 -2.40
C ALA A 508 26.00 -16.97 -2.12
N ARG A 509 26.43 -17.85 -3.02
CA ARG A 509 26.41 -19.31 -2.85
C ARG A 509 27.36 -19.77 -1.75
N LEU A 510 28.57 -19.21 -1.70
CA LEU A 510 29.59 -19.54 -0.70
C LEU A 510 29.11 -19.26 0.73
N HIS A 511 28.36 -18.16 0.91
CA HIS A 511 27.91 -17.65 2.21
C HIS A 511 26.42 -17.89 2.51
N GLU A 512 25.71 -18.61 1.64
CA GLU A 512 24.28 -18.94 1.77
C GLU A 512 23.33 -17.73 1.81
N LEU A 513 23.66 -16.69 1.06
CA LEU A 513 23.03 -15.37 1.15
C LEU A 513 21.77 -15.25 0.28
N GLN A 514 21.02 -16.35 0.10
CA GLN A 514 19.92 -16.40 -0.87
C GLN A 514 18.86 -15.32 -0.60
N SER A 515 18.49 -15.16 0.66
CA SER A 515 17.54 -14.15 1.13
C SER A 515 18.04 -12.70 1.02
N GLN A 516 19.36 -12.50 1.01
CA GLN A 516 19.98 -11.18 1.01
C GLN A 516 20.31 -10.68 -0.40
N PHE A 517 20.43 -11.57 -1.38
CA PHE A 517 20.88 -11.23 -2.73
C PHE A 517 20.01 -10.18 -3.43
N SER A 518 18.69 -10.40 -3.46
CA SER A 518 17.72 -9.47 -4.06
C SER A 518 17.52 -8.20 -3.23
N ILE A 519 17.61 -8.29 -1.90
CA ILE A 519 17.51 -7.13 -1.00
C ILE A 519 18.73 -6.22 -1.17
N ALA A 520 19.91 -6.80 -1.32
CA ALA A 520 21.12 -6.05 -1.59
C ALA A 520 21.06 -5.32 -2.94
N LEU A 521 20.40 -5.90 -3.95
CA LEU A 521 20.11 -5.18 -5.19
C LEU A 521 19.20 -3.98 -4.91
N THR A 522 18.09 -4.13 -4.19
CA THR A 522 17.19 -2.99 -3.90
C THR A 522 17.86 -1.92 -3.04
N MET A 523 18.77 -2.29 -2.13
CA MET A 523 19.65 -1.34 -1.43
C MET A 523 20.53 -0.55 -2.41
N ALA A 524 21.15 -1.21 -3.38
CA ALA A 524 21.94 -0.52 -4.40
C ALA A 524 21.06 0.42 -5.25
N LEU A 525 19.83 0.01 -5.57
CA LEU A 525 18.88 0.80 -6.35
C LEU A 525 18.42 2.08 -5.61
N THR A 526 18.53 2.18 -4.29
CA THR A 526 18.20 3.41 -3.54
C THR A 526 19.35 4.42 -3.45
N ILE A 527 20.56 4.08 -3.93
CA ILE A 527 21.74 4.96 -3.85
C ILE A 527 21.54 6.30 -4.58
N PRO A 528 20.95 6.36 -5.80
CA PRO A 528 20.65 7.64 -6.44
C PRO A 528 19.66 8.48 -5.61
N THR A 529 18.71 7.84 -4.92
CA THR A 529 17.75 8.52 -4.04
C THR A 529 18.42 9.16 -2.84
N HIS A 530 19.39 8.48 -2.20
CA HIS A 530 20.21 9.10 -1.15
C HIS A 530 20.91 10.36 -1.67
N LYS A 531 21.49 10.28 -2.88
CA LYS A 531 22.17 11.43 -3.49
C LYS A 531 21.22 12.59 -3.77
N TYR A 532 20.04 12.31 -4.32
CA TYR A 532 19.01 13.30 -4.64
C TYR A 532 18.61 14.12 -3.40
N TYR A 533 18.49 13.47 -2.24
CA TYR A 533 18.17 14.12 -0.97
C TYR A 533 19.38 14.59 -0.17
N GLY A 534 20.60 14.49 -0.70
CA GLY A 534 21.82 14.95 -0.02
C GLY A 534 22.23 14.10 1.19
N LEU A 535 21.82 12.83 1.21
CA LEU A 535 22.07 11.89 2.30
C LEU A 535 23.27 11.00 2.00
N SER A 536 23.96 10.58 3.06
CA SER A 536 24.93 9.50 2.99
C SER A 536 24.22 8.17 3.19
N ALA A 537 24.50 7.18 2.34
CA ALA A 537 23.96 5.84 2.52
C ALA A 537 24.57 5.17 3.76
N LYS A 538 23.78 4.35 4.44
CA LYS A 538 24.17 3.57 5.62
C LYS A 538 24.12 2.08 5.23
N LEU A 539 25.23 1.35 5.37
CA LEU A 539 25.28 -0.07 5.02
C LEU A 539 25.54 -0.94 6.25
N PRO A 540 24.87 -2.11 6.39
CA PRO A 540 25.13 -3.04 7.48
C PRO A 540 26.55 -3.60 7.44
N LEU A 541 27.18 -3.72 8.61
CA LEU A 541 28.48 -4.39 8.76
C LEU A 541 28.37 -5.90 8.54
N PRO A 542 29.37 -6.53 7.91
CA PRO A 542 29.35 -7.97 7.71
C PRO A 542 29.57 -8.73 9.01
N ARG A 543 28.85 -9.86 9.16
CA ARG A 543 28.94 -10.75 10.32
C ARG A 543 28.94 -12.20 9.85
N ASP A 544 29.99 -12.93 10.19
CA ASP A 544 30.05 -14.38 9.95
C ASP A 544 29.48 -15.14 11.14
N THR A 545 28.59 -16.08 10.88
CA THR A 545 28.30 -17.18 11.81
C THR A 545 28.83 -18.46 11.20
N GLY A 546 29.60 -19.23 11.97
CA GLY A 546 30.31 -20.43 11.50
C GLY A 546 29.41 -21.63 11.14
N SER A 547 28.21 -21.37 10.62
CA SER A 547 27.27 -22.38 10.13
C SER A 547 27.83 -23.07 8.89
N LYS A 548 27.58 -24.38 8.79
CA LYS A 548 28.03 -25.20 7.66
C LYS A 548 27.07 -25.05 6.49
N PRO A 549 27.59 -25.12 5.25
CA PRO A 549 26.77 -25.02 4.06
C PRO A 549 25.74 -26.16 3.98
N VAL A 550 24.46 -25.81 3.87
CA VAL A 550 23.34 -26.61 3.42
C VAL A 550 23.14 -26.33 1.93
N GLU A 551 23.34 -27.35 1.10
CA GLU A 551 23.08 -27.25 -0.34
C GLU A 551 21.58 -27.09 -0.62
N THR A 552 21.10 -25.86 -0.79
CA THR A 552 19.83 -25.58 -1.46
C THR A 552 20.07 -25.31 -2.96
N PRO A 553 19.29 -25.93 -3.87
CA PRO A 553 19.40 -25.65 -5.30
C PRO A 553 19.16 -24.16 -5.60
N VAL A 554 19.88 -23.64 -6.59
CA VAL A 554 19.69 -22.29 -7.11
C VAL A 554 18.34 -22.23 -7.82
N ASP A 555 17.47 -21.30 -7.41
CA ASP A 555 16.26 -20.97 -8.14
C ASP A 555 16.64 -20.29 -9.47
N ALA A 556 15.96 -20.66 -10.55
CA ALA A 556 16.07 -20.02 -11.88
C ALA A 556 15.82 -18.49 -11.85
N GLU A 557 15.41 -17.96 -10.71
CA GLU A 557 15.02 -16.59 -10.42
C GLU A 557 16.18 -15.57 -10.42
N TRP A 558 17.43 -15.98 -10.15
CA TRP A 558 18.56 -15.03 -10.12
C TRP A 558 19.09 -14.66 -11.52
N MET A 559 19.01 -15.59 -12.47
CA MET A 559 19.40 -15.33 -13.87
C MET A 559 18.38 -14.41 -14.55
N ASN A 560 17.11 -14.60 -14.22
CA ASN A 560 15.99 -13.73 -14.55
C ASN A 560 16.21 -12.27 -14.09
N LEU A 561 16.83 -12.06 -12.92
CA LEU A 561 17.10 -10.73 -12.37
C LEU A 561 18.04 -9.89 -13.26
N LYS A 562 19.03 -10.52 -13.90
CA LYS A 562 19.98 -9.85 -14.79
C LYS A 562 19.28 -9.28 -16.04
N GLU A 563 18.37 -10.05 -16.63
CA GLU A 563 17.63 -9.62 -17.84
C GLU A 563 16.76 -8.39 -17.57
N ASP A 564 16.27 -8.25 -16.34
CA ASP A 564 15.41 -7.13 -15.93
C ASP A 564 16.17 -5.91 -15.43
N LEU A 565 17.50 -6.00 -15.23
CA LEU A 565 18.30 -4.89 -14.67
C LEU A 565 18.02 -3.55 -15.34
N PRO A 566 17.89 -3.43 -16.68
CA PRO A 566 17.59 -2.14 -17.30
C PRO A 566 16.27 -1.51 -16.87
N TYR A 567 15.27 -2.29 -16.43
CA TYR A 567 14.02 -1.75 -15.88
C TYR A 567 14.24 -1.20 -14.46
N TYR A 568 14.91 -1.97 -13.60
CA TYR A 568 15.28 -1.49 -12.27
C TYR A 568 16.17 -0.26 -12.32
N MET A 569 17.08 -0.19 -13.29
CA MET A 569 17.93 0.96 -13.51
C MET A 569 17.12 2.21 -13.85
N THR A 570 16.09 2.12 -14.71
CA THR A 570 15.17 3.24 -14.97
C THR A 570 14.53 3.74 -13.66
N LEU A 571 13.98 2.83 -12.85
CA LEU A 571 13.34 3.19 -11.59
C LEU A 571 14.33 3.84 -10.61
N SER A 572 15.53 3.29 -10.48
CA SER A 572 16.60 3.82 -9.63
C SER A 572 17.13 5.18 -10.11
N CYS A 573 17.18 5.40 -11.42
CA CYS A 573 17.52 6.68 -12.04
C CYS A 573 16.39 7.73 -11.96
N SER A 574 15.25 7.39 -11.35
CA SER A 574 14.13 8.31 -11.05
C SER A 574 13.89 8.41 -9.53
N PRO A 575 14.76 9.10 -8.76
CA PRO A 575 14.61 9.28 -7.31
C PRO A 575 13.25 9.82 -6.85
N GLU A 576 12.64 10.69 -7.65
CA GLU A 576 11.33 11.30 -7.38
C GLU A 576 10.23 10.24 -7.40
N VAL A 577 10.24 9.37 -8.41
CA VAL A 577 9.34 8.21 -8.50
C VAL A 577 9.52 7.28 -7.31
N MET A 578 10.78 7.00 -6.94
CA MET A 578 11.10 6.11 -5.83
C MET A 578 10.60 6.67 -4.49
N MET A 579 10.89 7.94 -4.19
CA MET A 579 10.43 8.57 -2.95
C MET A 579 8.93 8.76 -2.92
N SER A 580 8.33 9.16 -4.04
CA SER A 580 6.87 9.25 -4.17
C SER A 580 6.25 7.90 -3.80
N THR A 581 6.74 6.81 -4.42
CA THR A 581 6.24 5.45 -4.16
C THR A 581 6.29 5.07 -2.68
N PHE A 582 7.42 5.32 -2.00
CA PHE A 582 7.55 5.06 -0.56
C PHE A 582 6.58 5.91 0.27
N CYS A 583 6.36 7.17 -0.10
CA CYS A 583 5.44 8.02 0.66
C CYS A 583 3.97 7.57 0.51
N GLY A 584 3.58 6.96 -0.61
CA GLY A 584 2.21 6.47 -0.81
C GLY A 584 1.76 5.38 0.14
N ALA A 585 2.67 4.66 0.80
CA ALA A 585 2.26 3.70 1.84
C ALA A 585 1.50 4.37 2.99
N PHE A 586 1.67 5.68 3.16
CA PHE A 586 0.97 6.49 4.15
C PHE A 586 -0.24 7.23 3.61
N TRP A 587 -0.48 7.22 2.29
CA TRP A 587 -1.65 7.82 1.68
C TRP A 587 -2.84 6.86 1.71
N GLU A 588 -4.04 7.38 1.85
CA GLU A 588 -5.28 6.61 1.81
C GLU A 588 -6.40 7.40 1.11
N GLN A 589 -7.23 6.71 0.32
CA GLN A 589 -8.22 7.36 -0.56
C GLN A 589 -9.30 8.10 0.24
N ASP A 590 -9.80 7.50 1.31
CA ASP A 590 -10.89 8.04 2.14
C ASP A 590 -10.41 9.05 3.21
N VAL A 591 -9.17 9.54 3.10
CA VAL A 591 -8.59 10.54 4.01
C VAL A 591 -8.53 11.90 3.30
N PRO A 592 -9.46 12.83 3.60
CA PRO A 592 -9.43 14.17 3.05
C PRO A 592 -8.35 15.04 3.70
N CYS A 593 -8.01 16.16 3.06
CA CYS A 593 -6.90 17.04 3.44
C CYS A 593 -6.97 17.58 4.88
N ASN A 594 -8.17 17.75 5.45
CA ASN A 594 -8.38 18.22 6.80
C ASN A 594 -8.26 17.11 7.87
N LEU A 595 -8.20 15.84 7.48
CA LEU A 595 -8.05 14.66 8.37
C LEU A 595 -6.68 13.98 8.26
N VAL A 596 -5.71 14.62 7.63
CA VAL A 596 -4.35 14.07 7.46
C VAL A 596 -3.62 13.94 8.79
N SER A 597 -3.74 14.92 9.69
CA SER A 597 -3.17 14.86 11.04
C SER A 597 -3.65 13.66 11.87
N PRO A 598 -4.97 13.46 12.10
CA PRO A 598 -5.43 12.31 12.86
C PRO A 598 -5.08 10.97 12.19
N TRP A 599 -4.95 10.94 10.86
CA TRP A 599 -4.50 9.77 10.12
C TRP A 599 -3.01 9.44 10.32
N LEU A 600 -2.11 10.42 10.18
CA LEU A 600 -0.65 10.19 10.24
C LEU A 600 -0.10 10.15 11.67
N HIS A 601 -0.78 10.79 12.63
CA HIS A 601 -0.29 10.94 14.00
C HIS A 601 -0.03 9.59 14.71
N PRO A 602 -0.94 8.59 14.67
CA PRO A 602 -0.70 7.31 15.35
C PRO A 602 0.57 6.61 14.85
N ILE A 603 0.78 6.56 13.53
CA ILE A 603 1.91 5.85 12.95
C ILE A 603 3.23 6.60 13.14
N ILE A 604 3.26 7.92 12.92
CA ILE A 604 4.50 8.71 13.01
C ILE A 604 4.90 8.98 14.47
N ASN A 605 3.96 9.39 15.32
CA ASN A 605 4.28 9.92 16.65
C ASN A 605 4.17 8.86 17.75
N GLU A 606 3.19 7.96 17.66
CA GLU A 606 2.91 6.97 18.73
C GLU A 606 3.59 5.62 18.49
N VAL A 607 3.65 5.16 17.24
CA VAL A 607 4.31 3.90 16.86
C VAL A 607 5.80 4.11 16.58
N LEU A 608 6.15 4.97 15.61
CA LEU A 608 7.52 5.11 15.13
C LEU A 608 8.35 6.13 15.95
N GLY A 609 7.71 7.18 16.47
CA GLY A 609 8.39 8.28 17.16
C GLY A 609 9.13 7.91 18.44
N GLY A 610 8.79 6.76 19.06
CA GLY A 610 9.45 6.25 20.26
C GLY A 610 10.52 5.18 20.00
N LEU A 611 10.75 4.79 18.73
CA LEU A 611 11.67 3.70 18.41
C LEU A 611 13.11 4.19 18.29
N PRO A 612 14.10 3.42 18.79
CA PRO A 612 15.50 3.62 18.43
C PRO A 612 15.73 3.38 16.93
N GLU A 613 16.84 3.87 16.36
CA GLU A 613 17.14 3.72 14.91
C GLU A 613 17.07 2.26 14.44
N ASN A 614 17.59 1.31 15.24
CA ASN A 614 17.51 -0.13 14.95
C ASN A 614 16.08 -0.71 15.03
N GLY A 615 15.13 0.03 15.62
CA GLY A 615 13.70 -0.30 15.63
C GLY A 615 12.98 0.08 14.34
N LEU A 616 13.62 0.88 13.46
CA LEU A 616 13.03 1.30 12.19
C LEU A 616 12.88 0.17 11.18
N GLU A 617 13.41 -1.02 11.42
CA GLU A 617 13.10 -2.22 10.62
C GLU A 617 11.59 -2.46 10.51
N VAL A 618 10.83 -2.12 11.56
CA VAL A 618 9.36 -2.22 11.59
C VAL A 618 8.72 -1.36 10.50
N LEU A 619 9.33 -0.22 10.14
CA LEU A 619 8.85 0.63 9.04
C LEU A 619 8.90 -0.10 7.69
N ALA A 620 9.91 -0.94 7.45
CA ALA A 620 9.96 -1.75 6.23
C ALA A 620 8.75 -2.67 6.13
N PHE A 621 8.38 -3.31 7.24
CA PHE A 621 7.22 -4.22 7.29
C PHE A 621 5.89 -3.49 7.24
N ILE A 622 5.77 -2.29 7.81
CA ILE A 622 4.59 -1.43 7.61
C ILE A 622 4.41 -1.13 6.12
N GLY A 623 5.50 -0.77 5.45
CA GLY A 623 5.53 -0.55 4.00
C GLY A 623 5.16 -1.80 3.21
N THR A 624 5.68 -2.97 3.57
CA THR A 624 5.32 -4.28 3.00
C THR A 624 3.82 -4.59 3.11
N ILE A 625 3.20 -4.32 4.25
CA ILE A 625 1.77 -4.58 4.46
C ILE A 625 0.92 -3.62 3.61
N ARG A 626 1.28 -2.33 3.58
CA ARG A 626 0.55 -1.28 2.85
C ARG A 626 0.80 -1.30 1.34
N GLN A 627 1.96 -1.78 0.91
CA GLN A 627 2.38 -1.84 -0.49
C GLN A 627 3.09 -3.18 -0.79
N PRO A 628 2.36 -4.31 -0.86
CA PRO A 628 2.96 -5.63 -1.07
C PRO A 628 3.80 -5.75 -2.36
N ARG A 629 3.45 -4.97 -3.40
CA ARG A 629 4.21 -4.90 -4.66
C ARG A 629 5.61 -4.30 -4.51
N PHE A 630 5.81 -3.45 -3.51
CA PHE A 630 7.06 -2.72 -3.29
C PHE A 630 7.86 -3.25 -2.09
N THR A 631 7.54 -4.46 -1.62
CA THR A 631 8.11 -5.06 -0.40
C THR A 631 9.63 -5.10 -0.38
N THR A 632 10.28 -5.69 -1.39
CA THR A 632 11.75 -5.82 -1.40
C THR A 632 12.43 -4.45 -1.46
N PHE A 633 11.79 -3.45 -2.06
CA PHE A 633 12.27 -2.07 -2.07
C PHE A 633 12.14 -1.40 -0.70
N TRP A 634 11.05 -1.65 0.04
CA TRP A 634 10.91 -1.18 1.42
C TRP A 634 12.02 -1.70 2.32
N ILE A 635 12.31 -3.00 2.26
CA ILE A 635 13.39 -3.60 3.04
C ILE A 635 14.75 -2.98 2.65
N GLY A 636 15.03 -2.87 1.34
CA GLY A 636 16.27 -2.27 0.86
C GLY A 636 16.44 -0.79 1.21
N ALA A 637 15.36 0.00 1.18
CA ALA A 637 15.38 1.41 1.56
C ALA A 637 15.67 1.62 3.05
N ILE A 638 15.06 0.82 3.93
CA ILE A 638 15.34 0.90 5.37
C ILE A 638 16.74 0.38 5.68
N ALA A 639 17.17 -0.73 5.07
CA ALA A 639 18.50 -1.29 5.23
C ALA A 639 19.63 -0.38 4.72
N SER A 640 19.33 0.50 3.76
CA SER A 640 20.27 1.52 3.25
C SER A 640 20.23 2.85 4.02
N GLY A 641 19.33 3.01 4.99
CA GLY A 641 19.22 4.18 5.86
C GLY A 641 18.27 5.28 5.39
N LEU A 642 17.37 5.02 4.42
CA LEU A 642 16.46 6.01 3.86
C LEU A 642 15.22 6.29 4.75
N GLY A 643 14.95 5.44 5.74
CA GLY A 643 13.74 5.51 6.59
C GLY A 643 13.44 6.87 7.21
N PRO A 644 14.39 7.53 7.90
CA PRO A 644 14.16 8.84 8.50
C PRO A 644 13.75 9.92 7.48
N GLU A 645 14.28 9.85 6.26
CA GLU A 645 13.93 10.79 5.20
C GLU A 645 12.51 10.56 4.69
N ILE A 646 12.09 9.30 4.50
CA ILE A 646 10.71 8.96 4.13
C ILE A 646 9.74 9.55 5.18
N LEU A 647 10.02 9.33 6.47
CA LEU A 647 9.18 9.88 7.55
C LEU A 647 9.20 11.40 7.59
N HIS A 648 10.34 12.04 7.33
CA HIS A 648 10.47 13.49 7.25
C HIS A 648 9.54 14.08 6.16
N ARG A 649 9.48 13.44 4.99
CA ARG A 649 8.63 13.87 3.86
C ARG A 649 7.15 13.70 4.12
N VAL A 650 6.75 12.63 4.80
CA VAL A 650 5.34 12.34 5.09
C VAL A 650 4.81 13.20 6.25
N ARG A 651 5.63 13.51 7.25
CA ARG A 651 5.20 14.14 8.52
C ARG A 651 4.36 15.41 8.36
N ARG A 652 4.64 16.25 7.37
CA ARG A 652 3.91 17.51 7.14
C ARG A 652 2.67 17.38 6.27
N GLY A 653 2.28 16.17 5.88
CA GLY A 653 1.09 15.95 5.05
C GLY A 653 1.24 16.38 3.58
N HIS A 654 2.44 16.71 3.12
CA HIS A 654 2.70 17.08 1.72
C HIS A 654 3.86 16.27 1.09
N PRO A 655 3.78 14.92 1.10
CA PRO A 655 4.83 14.09 0.53
C PRO A 655 5.04 14.38 -0.98
N PRO A 656 6.26 14.16 -1.50
CA PRO A 656 6.52 14.34 -2.92
C PRO A 656 5.68 13.40 -3.77
N LEU A 657 5.23 13.90 -4.93
CA LEU A 657 4.42 13.17 -5.89
C LEU A 657 5.09 13.11 -7.25
N ASP A 658 5.00 11.94 -7.90
CA ASP A 658 5.38 11.76 -9.28
C ASP A 658 4.27 11.03 -10.05
N ARG A 659 3.92 11.55 -11.22
CA ARG A 659 2.81 11.05 -12.05
C ARG A 659 3.04 9.65 -12.59
N VAL A 660 4.30 9.28 -12.84
CA VAL A 660 4.60 7.96 -13.38
C VAL A 660 4.78 6.91 -12.28
N ALA A 661 4.79 7.31 -11.00
CA ALA A 661 4.97 6.36 -9.89
C ALA A 661 3.89 5.29 -9.85
N PHE A 662 2.61 5.66 -9.93
CA PHE A 662 1.52 4.69 -9.95
C PHE A 662 1.57 3.74 -11.16
N PRO A 663 1.62 4.19 -12.43
CA PRO A 663 1.65 3.26 -13.55
C PRO A 663 2.92 2.40 -13.56
N TRP A 664 4.05 2.91 -13.08
CA TRP A 664 5.32 2.16 -13.04
C TRP A 664 5.34 1.06 -11.97
N THR A 665 4.83 1.34 -10.78
CA THR A 665 4.94 0.43 -9.62
C THR A 665 3.64 -0.31 -9.30
N GLY A 666 2.51 0.14 -9.85
CA GLY A 666 1.18 -0.33 -9.49
C GLY A 666 0.74 0.08 -8.08
N CYS A 667 1.43 1.03 -7.44
CA CYS A 667 1.10 1.56 -6.12
C CYS A 667 0.52 2.98 -6.25
N PRO A 668 -0.78 3.20 -6.00
CA PRO A 668 -1.36 4.54 -6.02
C PRO A 668 -0.75 5.45 -4.94
N GLN A 669 -0.69 6.74 -5.23
CA GLN A 669 0.00 7.75 -4.40
C GLN A 669 -0.92 8.92 -4.02
N SER A 670 -1.98 9.16 -4.79
CA SER A 670 -2.83 10.35 -4.67
C SER A 670 -4.27 10.08 -5.11
N PHE A 671 -5.21 10.91 -4.63
CA PHE A 671 -6.60 10.92 -5.09
C PHE A 671 -6.74 11.21 -6.60
N MET A 672 -5.70 11.77 -7.23
CA MET A 672 -5.63 12.02 -8.67
C MET A 672 -5.31 10.76 -9.49
N ASP A 673 -4.78 9.70 -8.86
CA ASP A 673 -4.49 8.42 -9.53
C ASP A 673 -5.76 7.58 -9.76
N VAL A 674 -6.88 7.98 -9.15
CA VAL A 674 -8.19 7.31 -9.26
C VAL A 674 -9.23 8.25 -9.88
N ALA A 675 -10.04 7.73 -10.79
CA ALA A 675 -11.07 8.51 -11.51
C ALA A 675 -12.35 8.79 -10.68
N GLY A 676 -12.42 8.27 -9.45
CA GLY A 676 -13.64 8.25 -8.65
C GLY A 676 -14.64 7.18 -9.13
N SER A 677 -15.82 7.13 -8.51
CA SER A 677 -16.88 6.18 -8.87
C SER A 677 -18.25 6.86 -8.93
N GLY A 678 -19.17 6.31 -9.72
CA GLY A 678 -20.53 6.84 -9.86
C GLY A 678 -20.63 8.13 -10.68
N PRO A 679 -21.77 8.84 -10.63
CA PRO A 679 -21.95 10.13 -11.31
C PRO A 679 -21.09 11.23 -10.66
N TYR A 680 -20.84 12.32 -11.38
CA TYR A 680 -20.15 13.51 -10.84
C TYR A 680 -21.00 14.31 -9.85
N THR A 681 -22.32 14.32 -10.04
CA THR A 681 -23.23 14.99 -9.13
C THR A 681 -23.47 14.16 -7.87
N CYS A 682 -23.54 14.82 -6.72
CA CYS A 682 -23.93 14.24 -5.44
C CYS A 682 -25.42 13.81 -5.45
N LYS A 683 -25.90 13.28 -4.32
CA LYS A 683 -27.34 12.98 -4.12
C LYS A 683 -28.24 14.18 -4.44
N ASP A 684 -27.81 15.39 -4.05
CA ASP A 684 -28.37 16.64 -4.55
C ASP A 684 -27.64 17.03 -5.85
N PRO A 685 -28.34 17.12 -6.99
CA PRO A 685 -27.74 17.44 -8.29
C PRO A 685 -27.14 18.84 -8.36
N ASN A 686 -27.45 19.72 -7.41
CA ASN A 686 -26.83 21.04 -7.32
C ASN A 686 -25.39 20.99 -6.82
N TYR A 687 -24.93 19.85 -6.31
CA TYR A 687 -23.60 19.70 -5.71
C TYR A 687 -22.74 18.69 -6.46
N ILE A 688 -21.44 18.97 -6.50
CA ILE A 688 -20.37 18.10 -6.99
C ILE A 688 -19.32 17.96 -5.89
N LEU A 689 -18.73 16.78 -5.73
CA LEU A 689 -17.64 16.58 -4.78
C LEU A 689 -16.44 17.47 -5.16
N ARG A 690 -15.82 18.10 -4.17
CA ARG A 690 -14.70 19.01 -4.44
C ARG A 690 -13.51 18.28 -5.06
N GLU A 691 -13.28 17.03 -4.68
CA GLU A 691 -12.27 16.19 -5.34
C GLU A 691 -12.53 15.99 -6.84
N ASP A 692 -13.78 15.93 -7.26
CA ASP A 692 -14.15 15.78 -8.67
C ASP A 692 -13.99 17.08 -9.45
N VAL A 693 -14.27 18.22 -8.80
CA VAL A 693 -13.92 19.53 -9.36
C VAL A 693 -12.41 19.58 -9.64
N TRP A 694 -11.57 19.13 -8.70
CA TRP A 694 -10.12 19.12 -8.88
C TRP A 694 -9.67 18.19 -10.01
N ARG A 695 -10.26 16.98 -10.10
CA ARG A 695 -9.99 16.04 -11.20
C ARG A 695 -10.32 16.67 -12.56
N LEU A 696 -11.54 17.22 -12.70
CA LEU A 696 -12.01 17.84 -13.95
C LEU A 696 -11.19 19.08 -14.32
N THR A 697 -10.83 19.91 -13.34
CA THR A 697 -9.98 21.09 -13.57
C THR A 697 -8.59 20.73 -14.06
N ASN A 698 -8.02 19.61 -13.61
CA ASN A 698 -6.71 19.14 -14.08
C ASN A 698 -6.74 18.50 -15.49
N TYR A 699 -7.89 18.05 -15.99
CA TYR A 699 -7.98 17.41 -17.30
C TYR A 699 -7.90 18.43 -18.44
N PRO A 700 -6.89 18.37 -19.33
CA PRO A 700 -6.69 19.43 -20.30
C PRO A 700 -7.82 19.52 -21.31
N SER A 701 -8.42 20.71 -21.38
CA SER A 701 -9.47 21.06 -22.33
C SER A 701 -8.93 21.23 -23.75
N THR A 702 -9.77 21.02 -24.76
CA THR A 702 -9.43 21.34 -26.16
C THR A 702 -9.26 22.83 -26.40
N ASP A 703 -9.98 23.66 -25.63
CA ASP A 703 -10.08 25.10 -25.84
C ASP A 703 -8.97 25.88 -25.11
N GLY A 704 -8.24 25.22 -24.20
CA GLY A 704 -7.07 25.79 -23.50
C GLY A 704 -7.41 26.55 -22.22
N ASP A 705 -8.67 26.55 -21.78
CA ASP A 705 -9.17 27.34 -20.65
C ASP A 705 -8.52 26.97 -19.30
N ASN A 706 -7.94 25.78 -19.19
CA ASN A 706 -7.37 25.25 -17.94
C ASN A 706 -5.87 24.87 -18.04
N GLU A 707 -5.12 25.49 -18.96
CA GLU A 707 -3.69 25.16 -19.13
C GLU A 707 -2.83 25.45 -17.89
N SER A 708 -3.25 26.39 -17.04
CA SER A 708 -2.60 26.71 -15.77
C SER A 708 -2.62 25.56 -14.75
N TYR A 709 -3.54 24.60 -14.91
CA TYR A 709 -3.75 23.49 -13.96
C TYR A 709 -3.01 22.20 -14.34
N GLN A 710 -2.29 22.18 -15.47
CA GLN A 710 -1.68 20.96 -16.04
C GLN A 710 -0.74 20.21 -15.09
N HIS A 711 -0.17 20.86 -14.08
CA HIS A 711 0.76 20.25 -13.11
C HIS A 711 0.09 19.53 -11.93
N GLY A 712 -1.22 19.65 -11.77
CA GLY A 712 -1.98 18.98 -10.71
C GLY A 712 -1.60 19.43 -9.29
N PRO A 713 -2.36 19.02 -8.28
CA PRO A 713 -2.06 19.33 -6.88
C PRO A 713 -0.73 18.72 -6.43
N ARG A 714 0.02 19.46 -5.60
CA ARG A 714 1.30 19.00 -5.02
C ARG A 714 1.15 18.08 -3.81
N VAL A 715 -0.08 17.76 -3.42
CA VAL A 715 -0.39 16.92 -2.25
C VAL A 715 -1.33 15.79 -2.65
N PRO A 716 -1.25 14.64 -1.96
CA PRO A 716 -1.99 13.45 -2.37
C PRO A 716 -3.43 13.41 -1.88
N TRP A 717 -3.81 14.35 -1.02
CA TRP A 717 -5.08 14.34 -0.30
C TRP A 717 -6.18 15.07 -1.05
N ALA A 718 -7.36 14.46 -1.08
CA ALA A 718 -8.54 15.07 -1.67
C ALA A 718 -8.96 16.33 -0.87
N PRO A 719 -9.41 17.41 -1.53
CA PRO A 719 -10.06 18.50 -0.82
C PRO A 719 -11.37 17.99 -0.19
N CYS A 720 -11.63 18.33 1.07
CA CYS A 720 -12.86 17.92 1.75
C CYS A 720 -14.09 18.63 1.16
N GLY A 721 -15.28 18.05 1.33
CA GLY A 721 -16.58 18.69 1.06
C GLY A 721 -17.01 18.70 -0.41
N ALA A 722 -18.05 19.49 -0.68
CA ALA A 722 -18.68 19.62 -2.00
C ALA A 722 -18.82 21.09 -2.40
N SER A 723 -18.88 21.33 -3.71
CA SER A 723 -19.07 22.64 -4.31
C SER A 723 -20.41 22.73 -5.02
N LEU A 724 -20.97 23.95 -5.09
CA LEU A 724 -22.16 24.22 -5.86
C LEU A 724 -21.82 24.19 -7.35
N THR A 725 -22.52 23.36 -8.12
CA THR A 725 -22.32 23.24 -9.58
C THR A 725 -22.41 24.60 -10.29
N ARG A 726 -23.32 25.48 -9.86
CA ARG A 726 -23.46 26.84 -10.42
C ARG A 726 -22.28 27.78 -10.13
N ASP A 727 -21.47 27.47 -9.12
CA ASP A 727 -20.31 28.26 -8.70
C ASP A 727 -19.00 27.66 -9.27
N CYS A 728 -19.08 26.52 -9.96
CA CYS A 728 -17.94 25.90 -10.64
C CYS A 728 -17.70 26.52 -12.03
N ALA A 729 -16.46 26.41 -12.51
CA ALA A 729 -16.08 26.85 -13.85
C ALA A 729 -16.90 26.16 -14.96
N LEU A 730 -17.12 26.86 -16.07
CA LEU A 730 -17.94 26.34 -17.17
C LEU A 730 -17.37 25.06 -17.79
N TYR A 731 -16.05 24.94 -17.89
CA TYR A 731 -15.42 23.71 -18.37
C TYR A 731 -15.60 22.54 -17.39
N VAL A 732 -15.78 22.77 -16.08
CA VAL A 732 -16.13 21.71 -15.11
C VAL A 732 -17.59 21.30 -15.29
N THR A 733 -18.50 22.28 -15.31
CA THR A 733 -19.96 22.00 -15.43
C THR A 733 -20.34 21.34 -16.75
N ALA A 734 -19.54 21.55 -17.80
CA ALA A 734 -19.67 20.90 -19.10
C ALA A 734 -19.53 19.36 -19.06
N HIS A 735 -19.03 18.80 -17.95
CA HIS A 735 -18.77 17.37 -17.77
C HIS A 735 -19.69 16.66 -16.76
N LEU A 736 -20.66 17.36 -16.15
CA LEU A 736 -21.51 16.77 -15.10
C LEU A 736 -22.28 15.53 -15.56
N ASP A 737 -22.72 15.52 -16.81
CA ASP A 737 -23.46 14.41 -17.44
C ASP A 737 -22.54 13.41 -18.17
N CYS A 738 -21.22 13.62 -18.16
CA CYS A 738 -20.28 12.72 -18.80
C CYS A 738 -20.06 11.45 -17.96
N PRO A 739 -19.69 10.32 -18.59
CA PRO A 739 -19.08 9.23 -17.85
C PRO A 739 -17.79 9.72 -17.18
N ARG A 740 -17.36 9.03 -16.12
CA ARG A 740 -16.11 9.36 -15.42
C ARG A 740 -14.96 9.41 -16.41
N HIS A 741 -14.33 10.57 -16.51
CA HIS A 741 -13.12 10.75 -17.30
C HIS A 741 -11.92 10.23 -16.51
N GLY A 742 -11.01 9.57 -17.21
CA GLY A 742 -9.74 9.09 -16.69
C GLY A 742 -8.70 9.06 -17.80
N TYR A 743 -7.51 9.58 -17.50
CA TYR A 743 -6.36 9.41 -18.39
C TYR A 743 -5.61 8.18 -17.95
N GLU A 744 -5.44 7.25 -18.88
CA GLU A 744 -4.65 6.06 -18.66
C GLU A 744 -3.25 6.28 -19.22
N TYR A 745 -2.23 5.85 -18.48
CA TYR A 745 -0.87 5.80 -18.98
C TYR A 745 -0.86 4.89 -20.21
N ASP A 746 -0.23 5.32 -21.31
CA ASP A 746 -0.21 4.56 -22.56
C ASP A 746 1.19 3.98 -22.81
N HIS A 747 2.20 4.84 -22.93
CA HIS A 747 3.59 4.39 -23.10
C HIS A 747 4.59 5.47 -22.71
N TRP A 748 5.85 5.05 -22.61
CA TRP A 748 7.00 5.92 -22.48
C TRP A 748 7.65 6.19 -23.83
N VAL A 749 8.16 7.40 -24.04
CA VAL A 749 8.88 7.79 -25.25
C VAL A 749 10.32 8.14 -24.92
N TRP A 750 11.25 7.39 -25.54
CA TRP A 750 12.67 7.71 -25.58
C TRP A 750 13.03 8.44 -26.88
N TYR A 751 13.85 9.49 -26.78
CA TYR A 751 14.35 10.26 -27.92
C TYR A 751 15.71 9.73 -28.38
N LEU A 752 15.78 9.06 -29.53
CA LEU A 752 17.02 8.46 -30.04
C LEU A 752 17.90 9.49 -30.78
N PRO A 753 19.22 9.24 -30.97
CA PRO A 753 20.17 10.20 -31.55
C PRO A 753 19.94 10.46 -33.03
N ASP A 754 19.33 9.50 -33.73
CA ASP A 754 18.95 9.61 -35.14
C ASP A 754 17.67 10.46 -35.34
N GLY A 755 17.07 10.95 -34.25
CA GLY A 755 15.84 11.72 -34.26
C GLY A 755 14.57 10.86 -34.25
N THR A 756 14.69 9.53 -34.20
CA THR A 756 13.52 8.65 -34.09
C THR A 756 12.98 8.60 -32.66
N LEU A 757 11.68 8.33 -32.55
CA LEU A 757 10.98 8.16 -31.26
C LEU A 757 10.81 6.67 -31.02
N MET A 758 11.28 6.18 -29.87
CA MET A 758 11.05 4.81 -29.43
C MET A 758 9.95 4.80 -28.38
N GLN A 759 8.87 4.08 -28.67
CA GLN A 759 7.77 3.82 -27.75
C GLN A 759 8.07 2.57 -26.92
N ASP A 760 7.83 2.64 -25.62
CA ASP A 760 8.06 1.56 -24.67
C ASP A 760 6.85 1.44 -23.73
N SER A 761 6.07 0.36 -23.86
CA SER A 761 4.88 0.10 -23.06
C SER A 761 5.19 -0.27 -21.59
N GLY A 762 6.46 -0.51 -21.28
CA GLY A 762 6.94 -0.94 -19.97
C GLY A 762 7.23 -2.43 -19.86
N PHE A 763 7.43 -2.92 -18.63
CA PHE A 763 7.80 -4.31 -18.35
C PHE A 763 6.66 -5.29 -18.64
N SER A 764 5.46 -5.01 -18.15
CA SER A 764 4.26 -5.82 -18.40
C SER A 764 3.00 -4.96 -18.36
N GLU A 765 2.08 -5.18 -19.32
CA GLU A 765 0.72 -4.61 -19.29
C GLU A 765 -0.21 -5.38 -18.34
N GLN A 766 0.13 -6.63 -18.02
CA GLN A 766 -0.61 -7.43 -17.06
C GLN A 766 -0.06 -7.19 -15.65
N VAL A 767 -0.93 -6.76 -14.75
CA VAL A 767 -0.62 -6.63 -13.32
C VAL A 767 -0.32 -8.04 -12.77
N THR A 768 0.94 -8.30 -12.44
CA THR A 768 1.32 -9.52 -11.70
C THR A 768 0.52 -9.53 -10.40
N PRO A 769 -0.21 -10.62 -10.07
CA PRO A 769 -0.90 -10.72 -8.81
C PRO A 769 0.12 -10.53 -7.68
N ALA A 770 -0.05 -9.49 -6.87
CA ALA A 770 0.77 -9.34 -5.67
C ALA A 770 0.46 -10.50 -4.71
N VAL A 771 1.34 -10.74 -3.74
CA VAL A 771 0.98 -11.55 -2.55
C VAL A 771 -0.36 -11.00 -2.06
N SER A 772 -1.40 -11.83 -2.10
CA SER A 772 -2.77 -11.40 -1.81
C SER A 772 -2.78 -10.70 -0.45
N GLU A 773 -3.46 -9.55 -0.34
CA GLU A 773 -3.67 -8.87 0.96
C GLU A 773 -4.24 -9.85 2.01
N SER A 774 -4.98 -10.87 1.55
CA SER A 774 -5.48 -11.99 2.36
C SER A 774 -4.41 -12.87 3.03
N HIS A 775 -3.13 -12.74 2.66
CA HIS A 775 -2.02 -13.45 3.30
C HIS A 775 -1.81 -12.95 4.74
N PHE A 776 -2.01 -11.65 4.97
CA PHE A 776 -1.82 -11.04 6.29
C PHE A 776 -3.02 -11.25 7.22
N ASP A 777 -4.21 -11.42 6.66
CA ASP A 777 -5.47 -11.62 7.41
C ASP A 777 -5.48 -12.92 8.24
N ASN A 778 -4.65 -13.91 7.87
CA ASN A 778 -4.60 -15.21 8.53
C ASN A 778 -3.61 -15.30 9.70
N ILE A 779 -2.83 -14.24 9.97
CA ILE A 779 -1.75 -14.25 10.96
C ILE A 779 -2.30 -14.02 12.38
N GLN A 780 -2.22 -15.05 13.23
CA GLN A 780 -2.61 -14.94 14.64
C GLN A 780 -1.55 -14.19 15.46
N LEU A 781 -1.89 -12.98 15.91
CA LEU A 781 -1.06 -12.20 16.82
C LEU A 781 -1.04 -12.85 18.21
N LYS A 782 0.11 -13.39 18.62
CA LYS A 782 0.30 -14.00 19.95
C LYS A 782 0.33 -12.97 21.08
N THR A 783 0.80 -11.75 20.78
CA THR A 783 0.95 -10.65 21.76
C THR A 783 0.62 -9.33 21.09
N ARG A 784 -0.27 -8.52 21.69
CA ARG A 784 -0.57 -7.16 21.24
C ARG A 784 0.28 -6.17 22.04
N ARG A 785 1.10 -5.38 21.36
CA ARG A 785 1.87 -4.29 21.95
C ARG A 785 0.94 -3.11 22.22
N GLU A 786 1.13 -2.48 23.38
CA GLU A 786 0.47 -1.23 23.72
C GLU A 786 1.35 -0.05 23.26
N PHE A 787 0.72 0.92 22.59
CA PHE A 787 1.39 2.12 22.13
C PHE A 787 1.01 3.29 23.03
N LYS A 788 2.01 4.13 23.38
CA LYS A 788 1.78 5.29 24.23
C LYS A 788 1.09 6.38 23.40
N ARG A 789 -0.14 6.71 23.79
CA ARG A 789 -0.90 7.81 23.18
C ARG A 789 -0.20 9.14 23.45
N THR A 790 -0.19 10.02 22.45
CA THR A 790 0.37 11.37 22.53
C THR A 790 -0.66 12.41 22.09
N GLN A 791 -0.42 13.67 22.43
CA GLN A 791 -1.31 14.76 22.05
C GLN A 791 -1.22 15.01 20.54
N LEU A 792 -2.37 15.06 19.88
CA LEU A 792 -2.49 15.33 18.44
C LEU A 792 -2.14 16.79 18.12
N ASP A 793 -1.31 16.99 17.10
CA ASP A 793 -1.14 18.27 16.41
C ASP A 793 -1.90 18.29 15.07
N GLN A 794 -2.34 19.47 14.63
CA GLN A 794 -3.09 19.64 13.38
C GLN A 794 -2.24 20.21 12.23
N GLU A 795 -0.91 20.20 12.34
CA GLU A 795 -0.02 20.84 11.36
C GLU A 795 -0.12 20.17 9.99
N ALA A 796 -0.13 18.82 9.95
CA ALA A 796 -0.21 18.09 8.69
C ALA A 796 -1.54 18.32 7.95
N SER A 797 -2.67 18.35 8.67
CA SER A 797 -3.98 18.72 8.09
C SER A 797 -4.00 20.16 7.57
N ARG A 798 -3.40 21.09 8.32
CA ARG A 798 -3.33 22.50 7.94
C ARG A 798 -2.53 22.69 6.66
N GLU A 799 -1.33 22.11 6.59
CA GLU A 799 -0.45 22.20 5.43
C GLU A 799 -1.05 21.49 4.20
N ALA A 800 -1.58 20.28 4.37
CA ALA A 800 -2.25 19.54 3.28
C ALA A 800 -3.43 20.33 2.70
N SER A 801 -4.28 20.89 3.57
CA SER A 801 -5.41 21.73 3.17
C SER A 801 -4.93 23.01 2.48
N GLY A 802 -3.90 23.65 3.03
CA GLY A 802 -3.28 24.82 2.42
C GLY A 802 -2.83 24.57 0.99
N GLN A 803 -2.03 23.53 0.77
CA GLN A 803 -1.44 23.22 -0.53
C GLN A 803 -2.48 22.77 -1.58
N VAL A 804 -3.49 21.97 -1.20
CA VAL A 804 -4.52 21.49 -2.16
C VAL A 804 -5.41 22.63 -2.65
N PHE A 805 -5.77 23.58 -1.77
CA PHE A 805 -6.56 24.75 -2.14
C PHE A 805 -5.74 25.85 -2.84
N LEU A 806 -4.44 25.97 -2.52
CA LEU A 806 -3.52 26.90 -3.18
C LEU A 806 -3.34 26.58 -4.66
N TRP A 807 -3.31 25.29 -5.02
CA TRP A 807 -3.28 24.86 -6.42
C TRP A 807 -4.50 25.38 -7.20
N TYR A 808 -5.70 25.30 -6.61
CA TYR A 808 -6.92 25.80 -7.24
C TYR A 808 -6.87 27.32 -7.44
N PHE A 809 -6.37 28.06 -6.46
CA PHE A 809 -6.30 29.52 -6.50
C PHE A 809 -5.34 30.04 -7.58
N PHE A 810 -4.10 29.53 -7.63
CA PHE A 810 -3.09 30.06 -8.56
C PHE A 810 -3.37 29.77 -10.03
N GLY A 811 -4.22 28.79 -10.35
CA GLY A 811 -4.55 28.51 -11.73
C GLY A 811 -5.55 29.50 -12.36
N GLY A 812 -6.06 30.47 -11.60
CA GLY A 812 -6.76 31.63 -12.17
C GLY A 812 -8.28 31.67 -12.00
N GLU A 813 -8.88 30.68 -11.34
CA GLU A 813 -10.33 30.67 -11.04
C GLU A 813 -10.74 31.68 -9.93
N GLY A 814 -9.77 32.33 -9.28
CA GLY A 814 -10.01 33.28 -8.22
C GLY A 814 -10.50 32.63 -6.92
N LEU A 815 -11.14 33.43 -6.06
CA LEU A 815 -11.67 33.01 -4.76
C LEU A 815 -13.17 32.71 -4.88
N PRO A 816 -13.60 31.44 -4.78
CA PRO A 816 -15.02 31.12 -4.80
C PRO A 816 -15.75 31.71 -3.59
N SER A 817 -17.05 31.96 -3.75
CA SER A 817 -17.90 32.56 -2.70
C SER A 817 -18.21 31.62 -1.53
N GLU A 818 -17.79 30.36 -1.59
CA GLU A 818 -18.07 29.35 -0.57
C GLU A 818 -17.36 29.70 0.75
N SER A 819 -18.03 29.43 1.88
CA SER A 819 -17.53 29.83 3.21
C SER A 819 -16.22 29.14 3.60
N ILE A 820 -15.93 27.94 3.08
CA ILE A 820 -14.72 27.18 3.37
C ILE A 820 -13.45 27.94 3.00
N TYR A 821 -13.50 28.74 1.94
CA TYR A 821 -12.39 29.58 1.53
C TYR A 821 -12.13 30.62 2.64
N GLN A 822 -13.17 31.20 3.27
CA GLN A 822 -13.01 32.23 4.30
C GLN A 822 -12.52 31.72 5.67
N GLU A 823 -12.13 30.46 5.80
CA GLU A 823 -11.60 29.92 7.05
C GLU A 823 -10.18 30.38 7.35
N GLU A 824 -9.84 30.39 8.64
CA GLU A 824 -8.57 30.91 9.17
C GLU A 824 -7.35 30.21 8.55
N TRP A 825 -7.40 28.88 8.37
CA TRP A 825 -6.30 28.10 7.79
C TRP A 825 -5.94 28.57 6.38
N LEU A 826 -6.93 28.95 5.57
CA LEU A 826 -6.69 29.44 4.21
C LEU A 826 -6.42 30.95 4.18
N LYS A 827 -7.09 31.73 5.03
CA LYS A 827 -6.87 33.19 5.14
C LYS A 827 -5.41 33.54 5.40
N GLU A 828 -4.77 32.88 6.37
CA GLU A 828 -3.36 33.16 6.68
C GLU A 828 -2.45 32.84 5.48
N ILE A 829 -2.75 31.77 4.75
CA ILE A 829 -2.01 31.38 3.55
C ILE A 829 -2.21 32.40 2.44
N TRP A 830 -3.43 32.92 2.27
CA TRP A 830 -3.69 33.95 1.27
C TRP A 830 -3.07 35.29 1.64
N GLU A 831 -3.17 35.74 2.89
CA GLU A 831 -2.60 37.01 3.32
C GLU A 831 -1.07 37.02 3.14
N ASN A 832 -0.41 35.90 3.44
CA ASN A 832 1.04 35.76 3.25
C ASN A 832 1.43 35.71 1.76
N ASN A 833 0.73 34.91 0.94
CA ASN A 833 1.07 34.77 -0.50
C ASN A 833 0.62 35.98 -1.35
N MET A 834 -0.39 36.74 -0.93
CA MET A 834 -0.81 37.98 -1.60
C MET A 834 0.10 39.15 -1.22
N SER A 835 0.78 39.11 -0.06
CA SER A 835 1.75 40.13 0.36
C SER A 835 3.07 40.07 -0.41
N GLU A 836 3.46 38.89 -0.91
CA GLU A 836 4.68 38.68 -1.70
C GLU A 836 4.60 39.27 -3.12
N PHE A 837 3.37 39.50 -3.63
CA PHE A 837 3.11 40.23 -4.88
C PHE A 837 2.90 41.74 -4.67
N GLY A 838 2.90 42.21 -3.42
CA GLY A 838 2.60 43.58 -3.03
C GLY A 838 3.81 44.38 -2.53
N GLY A 839 4.98 44.28 -3.18
CA GLY A 839 6.09 45.20 -2.90
C GLY A 839 7.48 44.59 -3.02
N GLY A 840 7.97 44.48 -4.24
CA GLY A 840 9.40 44.31 -4.53
C GLY A 840 9.68 44.86 -5.92
N GLU A 841 10.50 45.90 -6.02
CA GLU A 841 11.04 46.36 -7.30
C GLU A 841 11.70 45.17 -8.00
N PHE A 842 11.11 44.75 -9.12
CA PHE A 842 11.76 43.85 -10.05
C PHE A 842 12.89 44.62 -10.72
N ASP A 843 14.11 44.08 -10.62
CA ASP A 843 15.27 44.54 -11.36
C ASP A 843 15.03 44.20 -12.85
N ASP A 844 14.75 45.23 -13.64
CA ASP A 844 14.53 45.17 -15.09
C ASP A 844 15.83 44.72 -15.80
N GLY A 845 15.92 43.42 -16.08
CA GLY A 845 17.02 42.81 -16.81
C GLY A 845 16.57 41.65 -17.70
N GLU A 846 16.03 41.99 -18.88
CA GLU A 846 15.84 41.14 -20.07
C GLU A 846 14.79 40.01 -20.05
N VAL A 847 13.50 40.37 -20.15
CA VAL A 847 12.48 39.64 -20.95
C VAL A 847 11.51 40.68 -21.58
N PRO A 848 11.11 40.59 -22.86
CA PRO A 848 10.20 41.56 -23.47
C PRO A 848 8.79 41.48 -22.86
N GLU A 849 8.24 42.63 -22.46
CA GLU A 849 6.88 42.81 -21.92
C GLU A 849 5.77 42.12 -22.77
N PRO A 850 4.80 41.42 -22.16
CA PRO A 850 3.48 41.28 -22.74
C PRO A 850 2.69 42.57 -22.48
N VAL A 851 2.44 43.33 -23.54
CA VAL A 851 1.52 44.47 -23.56
C VAL A 851 0.10 43.97 -23.31
N VAL A 852 -0.45 44.14 -22.11
CA VAL A 852 -1.90 44.33 -21.90
C VAL A 852 -2.16 45.20 -20.67
N LYS A 853 -2.44 46.50 -20.90
CA LYS A 853 -3.09 47.38 -19.91
C LYS A 853 -4.59 47.06 -19.88
N SER A 854 -5.06 46.43 -18.82
CA SER A 854 -6.44 45.97 -18.58
C SER A 854 -7.44 47.09 -18.21
N GLY A 855 -7.23 48.33 -18.65
CA GLY A 855 -8.11 49.46 -18.36
C GLY A 855 -8.99 49.93 -19.52
N GLU A 856 -8.53 49.81 -20.77
CA GLU A 856 -9.17 50.46 -21.92
C GLU A 856 -10.14 49.55 -22.72
N PHE A 857 -10.10 48.23 -22.52
CA PHE A 857 -10.96 47.28 -23.24
C PHE A 857 -12.37 47.13 -22.63
N VAL A 858 -12.53 47.38 -21.33
CA VAL A 858 -13.84 47.30 -20.65
C VAL A 858 -14.74 48.47 -21.06
N ASP A 859 -14.16 49.67 -21.19
CA ASP A 859 -14.88 50.87 -21.65
C ASP A 859 -15.19 50.84 -23.15
N SER A 860 -14.34 50.16 -23.96
CA SER A 860 -14.64 49.93 -25.38
C SER A 860 -15.77 48.92 -25.59
N TRP A 861 -15.91 47.92 -24.72
CA TRP A 861 -16.98 46.92 -24.81
C TRP A 861 -18.34 47.49 -24.36
N LEU A 862 -18.37 48.28 -23.29
CA LEU A 862 -19.61 48.92 -22.78
C LEU A 862 -20.23 49.92 -23.76
N ASN A 863 -19.43 50.60 -24.59
CA ASN A 863 -19.94 51.51 -25.62
C ASN A 863 -20.47 50.83 -26.89
N THR A 864 -20.32 49.50 -27.02
CA THR A 864 -20.79 48.75 -28.19
C THR A 864 -22.16 48.07 -27.94
N VAL A 865 -22.66 48.10 -26.70
CA VAL A 865 -23.92 47.45 -26.29
C VAL A 865 -24.99 48.47 -25.85
N SER A 866 -24.83 49.76 -26.18
CA SER A 866 -25.85 50.81 -26.04
C SER A 866 -26.39 51.29 -27.37
#